data_AF-A0A1H5J1N1-F1
#
_entry.id   AF-A0A1H5J1N1-F1
#
_cell.length_a   1.000
_cell.length_b   1.000
_cell.length_c   1.000
_cell.angle_alpha   90.00
_cell.angle_beta   90.00
_cell.angle_gamma   90.00
#
_symmetry.space_group_name_H-M   'P 1'
#
loop_
_entity.id
_entity.type
_entity.pdbx_description
1 polymer ?
#
loop_
_entity_poly.entity_id
_entity_poly.type
_entity_poly.pdbx_seq_one_letter_code
_entity_poly.pdbx_strand_id
1 'polypeptide(L)'
;MKHTLGGLAAATVVTLALSGAVTPAQAAVPDPTCPPVGGMPPIGNVLTYTDASPAVFVGGDYLATGSAAESEGLLVVLGNATFDKAGVFNVGSVGVGSGIVPPPGEPMLQVGGDLTVVPGLNLDVGANVDGGGDVLVGGATSGNVITNGGTASDGLGADAAIAPHGTFLADITSASADLAGQTPTGTTTVQFGAATFAGAGATDLEVFTVDAAQLAASSEVHFTGVADDAPIVVNVVGGPIAYTQNYVSLNGTRVDAFGPDFGNAASQILWNFVDTPSLTLGGSSQFMGSILAPAADVSATASTNGRVLVGGDFTTSGVGNEQHNYPWIGGKGLDCTPTVQSLGGFSGAKVVDGEAAGAVPAETLFTLGYSYLDAGGETVTGTLSLPADGSVVAGPQSLPVGTVVTFTEVNLPTVDGVEWGTPVVSPSSVTIADGQNAQVSVTNTADEAAPSVGGFAGAKVLAGEAAEGVAPETTFALDYSYLDAAGETVTGTLSLPADGSVVAGPQSLPVGTVVTFTEVNLPTVDGVEWGTPVVSPDSVTIAEGETTQVTVTNTANESAPEVGGFAGAKALDGDGADAVPAGTVFTLDYSYPDADGATVTGSLTLPADGSAVAGPQSLPVGTVVTFAEADLPAVDGVEWGTPVVSPDSVTIAEGETAQVTVTNTATAVPEPTPTPTPTQEPTPTPTPTGEPDPTETPTDDPEPTATPTDDPGTDLPDTGAGPRAALVVAALVLLAGGGAALVTTRTRPRRP
;
A
#
# COMPACT_ATOMS: atom_id res chain seq x y z
N MET A 1 11.46 88.49 -55.28
CA MET A 1 12.86 88.04 -55.04
C MET A 1 13.05 87.84 -53.54
N LYS A 2 13.73 86.77 -53.09
CA LYS A 2 14.38 86.59 -51.77
C LYS A 2 13.46 86.69 -50.51
N HIS A 3 13.32 85.65 -49.68
CA HIS A 3 14.25 85.18 -48.63
C HIS A 3 14.45 86.22 -47.50
N THR A 4 14.40 85.89 -46.18
CA THR A 4 14.30 84.59 -45.47
C THR A 4 14.03 84.77 -43.95
N LEU A 5 13.51 83.72 -43.30
CA LEU A 5 13.69 83.27 -41.89
C LEU A 5 13.40 84.21 -40.68
N GLY A 6 12.93 83.57 -39.60
CA GLY A 6 13.47 83.79 -38.24
C GLY A 6 12.45 84.02 -37.12
N GLY A 7 12.14 82.98 -36.31
CA GLY A 7 11.23 83.13 -35.17
C GLY A 7 10.81 81.84 -34.46
N LEU A 8 11.77 80.98 -34.08
CA LEU A 8 11.48 79.72 -33.38
C LEU A 8 11.23 79.99 -31.88
N ALA A 9 10.03 79.67 -31.37
CA ALA A 9 9.72 79.71 -29.95
C ALA A 9 9.96 78.33 -29.31
N ALA A 10 10.90 78.24 -28.37
CA ALA A 10 11.23 76.98 -27.72
C ALA A 10 10.19 76.62 -26.63
N ALA A 11 9.50 75.50 -26.79
CA ALA A 11 8.73 74.88 -25.72
C ALA A 11 9.68 74.10 -24.80
N THR A 12 9.73 74.48 -23.52
CA THR A 12 10.64 73.85 -22.54
C THR A 12 10.16 72.45 -22.18
N VAL A 13 10.84 71.41 -22.67
CA VAL A 13 10.59 70.02 -22.25
C VAL A 13 11.03 69.86 -20.79
N VAL A 14 10.07 69.68 -19.89
CA VAL A 14 10.33 69.28 -18.51
C VAL A 14 10.50 67.76 -18.49
N THR A 15 11.75 67.30 -18.53
CA THR A 15 12.11 65.88 -18.40
C THR A 15 11.90 65.40 -16.96
N LEU A 16 10.64 65.12 -16.60
CA LEU A 16 10.29 64.54 -15.31
C LEU A 16 10.68 63.06 -15.29
N ALA A 17 11.93 62.79 -14.97
CA ALA A 17 12.51 61.45 -14.94
C ALA A 17 11.97 60.60 -13.77
N LEU A 18 10.75 60.05 -13.92
CA LEU A 18 10.31 58.95 -13.10
C LEU A 18 11.03 57.67 -13.54
N SER A 19 12.17 57.40 -12.92
CA SER A 19 12.81 56.08 -12.95
C SER A 19 12.05 55.06 -12.09
N GLY A 20 10.75 54.91 -12.35
CA GLY A 20 10.05 53.69 -12.02
C GLY A 20 10.39 52.67 -13.11
N ALA A 21 10.77 51.46 -12.72
CA ALA A 21 10.74 50.37 -13.68
C ALA A 21 9.26 50.16 -14.05
N VAL A 22 8.90 50.48 -15.29
CA VAL A 22 7.73 49.85 -15.89
C VAL A 22 8.02 48.36 -15.92
N THR A 23 7.37 47.62 -15.02
CA THR A 23 7.09 46.22 -15.28
C THR A 23 6.49 46.15 -16.68
N PRO A 24 6.93 45.25 -17.58
CA PRO A 24 6.21 45.03 -18.82
C PRO A 24 4.74 44.78 -18.46
N ALA A 25 3.81 45.25 -19.30
CA ALA A 25 2.42 44.87 -19.14
C ALA A 25 2.39 43.34 -19.17
N GLN A 26 1.89 42.73 -18.09
CA GLN A 26 1.78 41.28 -18.06
C GLN A 26 0.83 40.89 -19.19
N ALA A 27 1.26 39.95 -20.02
CA ALA A 27 0.45 39.47 -21.11
C ALA A 27 -0.87 38.91 -20.55
N ALA A 28 -1.95 39.08 -21.30
CA ALA A 28 -3.29 38.78 -20.81
C ALA A 28 -3.73 37.38 -21.26
N VAL A 29 -4.41 36.69 -20.34
CA VAL A 29 -5.25 35.53 -20.65
C VAL A 29 -6.69 36.07 -20.79
N PRO A 30 -7.26 36.18 -22.01
CA PRO A 30 -8.67 36.51 -22.19
C PRO A 30 -9.57 35.39 -21.62
N ASP A 31 -10.85 35.70 -21.37
CA ASP A 31 -11.82 34.70 -20.94
C ASP A 31 -12.03 33.67 -22.08
N PRO A 32 -11.92 32.34 -21.83
CA PRO A 32 -12.04 31.28 -22.85
C PRO A 32 -13.49 31.06 -23.36
N THR A 33 -14.31 32.11 -23.32
CA THR A 33 -15.71 32.13 -23.73
C THR A 33 -15.96 33.19 -24.80
N CYS A 34 -17.06 33.01 -25.53
CA CYS A 34 -17.55 34.00 -26.48
C CYS A 34 -18.25 35.18 -25.77
N PRO A 35 -18.26 36.38 -26.37
CA PRO A 35 -19.08 37.47 -25.90
C PRO A 35 -20.57 37.06 -25.91
N PRO A 36 -21.34 37.38 -24.85
CA PRO A 36 -22.79 37.19 -24.89
C PRO A 36 -23.42 38.15 -25.90
N VAL A 37 -24.53 37.73 -26.51
CA VAL A 37 -25.37 38.58 -27.36
C VAL A 37 -25.80 39.83 -26.57
N GLY A 38 -25.69 41.01 -27.18
CA GLY A 38 -25.88 42.32 -26.53
C GLY A 38 -24.73 42.77 -25.61
N GLY A 39 -23.66 41.98 -25.47
CA GLY A 39 -22.50 42.26 -24.62
C GLY A 39 -21.15 42.23 -25.36
N MET A 40 -21.13 42.51 -26.67
CA MET A 40 -19.89 42.63 -27.44
C MET A 40 -19.07 43.84 -26.96
N PRO A 41 -17.73 43.74 -26.81
CA PRO A 41 -16.93 44.87 -26.36
C PRO A 41 -16.94 46.05 -27.35
N PRO A 42 -16.91 47.31 -26.87
CA PRO A 42 -16.55 48.45 -27.70
C PRO A 42 -15.05 48.40 -28.03
N ILE A 43 -14.65 49.06 -29.13
CA ILE A 43 -13.24 49.17 -29.52
C ILE A 43 -12.38 49.73 -28.37
N GLY A 44 -11.33 49.00 -28.01
CA GLY A 44 -10.47 49.27 -26.85
C GLY A 44 -9.19 48.42 -26.82
N ASN A 45 -8.42 48.54 -25.75
CA ASN A 45 -7.11 47.89 -25.61
C ASN A 45 -7.11 46.76 -24.54
N VAL A 46 -8.25 46.08 -24.37
CA VAL A 46 -8.46 45.06 -23.34
C VAL A 46 -8.89 43.75 -23.99
N LEU A 47 -8.00 42.76 -23.97
CA LEU A 47 -8.34 41.40 -24.38
C LEU A 47 -9.36 40.84 -23.38
N THR A 48 -10.52 40.43 -23.90
CA THR A 48 -11.71 40.13 -23.08
C THR A 48 -12.22 38.72 -23.32
N TYR A 49 -12.29 38.28 -24.57
CA TYR A 49 -12.93 37.03 -24.99
C TYR A 49 -12.08 36.27 -25.99
N THR A 50 -12.32 34.96 -26.12
CA THR A 50 -11.72 34.12 -27.15
C THR A 50 -12.71 33.75 -28.26
N ASP A 51 -12.24 33.73 -29.50
CA ASP A 51 -12.94 33.17 -30.66
C ASP A 51 -11.97 32.33 -31.50
N ALA A 52 -12.25 31.04 -31.65
CA ALA A 52 -11.41 30.12 -32.42
C ALA A 52 -11.75 30.11 -33.93
N SER A 53 -12.85 30.74 -34.36
CA SER A 53 -13.24 30.78 -35.77
C SER A 53 -12.45 31.83 -36.56
N PRO A 54 -12.27 31.64 -37.89
CA PRO A 54 -11.63 32.63 -38.76
C PRO A 54 -12.31 34.00 -38.67
N ALA A 55 -11.58 35.02 -38.23
CA ALA A 55 -12.03 36.41 -38.26
C ALA A 55 -11.81 37.01 -39.64
N VAL A 56 -10.69 36.67 -40.27
CA VAL A 56 -10.42 36.95 -41.69
C VAL A 56 -10.13 35.63 -42.39
N PHE A 57 -10.88 35.32 -43.44
CA PHE A 57 -10.70 34.14 -44.27
C PHE A 57 -10.52 34.55 -45.73
N VAL A 58 -9.52 33.98 -46.40
CA VAL A 58 -9.18 34.29 -47.79
C VAL A 58 -8.98 32.99 -48.58
N GLY A 59 -9.85 32.74 -49.57
CA GLY A 59 -9.76 31.57 -50.45
C GLY A 59 -8.68 31.65 -51.52
N GLY A 60 -8.23 32.86 -51.87
CA GLY A 60 -7.07 33.14 -52.72
C GLY A 60 -5.85 33.63 -51.94
N ASP A 61 -5.11 34.58 -52.52
CA ASP A 61 -3.94 35.22 -51.90
C ASP A 61 -4.33 36.44 -51.04
N TYR A 62 -3.60 36.66 -49.94
CA TYR A 62 -3.75 37.81 -49.06
C TYR A 62 -2.61 38.82 -49.26
N LEU A 63 -2.96 40.11 -49.39
CA LEU A 63 -2.00 41.21 -49.52
C LEU A 63 -2.30 42.35 -48.53
N ALA A 64 -1.47 42.48 -47.49
CA ALA A 64 -1.41 43.67 -46.66
C ALA A 64 -0.35 44.64 -47.19
N THR A 65 -0.74 45.85 -47.59
CA THR A 65 0.18 46.83 -48.17
C THR A 65 -0.17 48.29 -47.82
N GLY A 66 0.53 49.25 -48.41
CA GLY A 66 0.37 50.68 -48.17
C GLY A 66 0.70 51.03 -46.73
N SER A 67 -0.33 51.39 -45.97
CA SER A 67 -0.24 51.65 -44.52
C SER A 67 -1.32 50.90 -43.74
N ALA A 68 -1.79 49.73 -44.22
CA ALA A 68 -2.64 48.85 -43.44
C ALA A 68 -1.93 48.43 -42.14
N ALA A 69 -2.63 48.47 -41.01
CA ALA A 69 -2.04 48.31 -39.68
C ALA A 69 -2.06 46.86 -39.19
N GLU A 70 -3.22 46.20 -39.19
CA GLU A 70 -3.43 44.97 -38.40
C GLU A 70 -4.69 44.17 -38.79
N SER A 71 -4.71 42.89 -38.38
CA SER A 71 -5.82 41.95 -38.50
C SER A 71 -6.06 41.21 -37.18
N GLU A 72 -7.12 41.57 -36.47
CA GLU A 72 -7.54 40.92 -35.23
C GLU A 72 -8.27 39.59 -35.49
N GLY A 73 -8.21 38.68 -34.51
CA GLY A 73 -8.76 37.33 -34.66
C GLY A 73 -7.91 36.45 -35.59
N LEU A 74 -8.35 35.22 -35.80
CA LEU A 74 -7.63 34.26 -36.64
C LEU A 74 -7.68 34.69 -38.12
N LEU A 75 -6.50 34.85 -38.74
CA LEU A 75 -6.32 35.07 -40.17
C LEU A 75 -5.97 33.74 -40.86
N VAL A 76 -6.87 33.25 -41.72
CA VAL A 76 -6.68 32.06 -42.56
C VAL A 76 -6.59 32.46 -44.03
N VAL A 77 -5.53 32.01 -44.70
CA VAL A 77 -5.28 32.25 -46.13
C VAL A 77 -5.01 30.90 -46.79
N LEU A 78 -5.82 30.51 -47.78
CA LEU A 78 -5.59 29.25 -48.50
C LEU A 78 -4.45 29.36 -49.51
N GLY A 79 -4.28 30.53 -50.12
CA GLY A 79 -3.13 30.88 -50.97
C GLY A 79 -1.93 31.39 -50.18
N ASN A 80 -1.20 32.32 -50.80
CA ASN A 80 -0.02 32.97 -50.23
C ASN A 80 -0.40 34.20 -49.39
N ALA A 81 0.36 34.49 -48.34
CA ALA A 81 0.18 35.69 -47.53
C ALA A 81 1.37 36.63 -47.68
N THR A 82 1.14 37.82 -48.25
CA THR A 82 2.16 38.86 -48.45
C THR A 82 1.87 40.09 -47.60
N PHE A 83 2.85 40.50 -46.81
CA PHE A 83 2.82 41.72 -46.00
C PHE A 83 3.89 42.68 -46.54
N ASP A 84 3.50 43.52 -47.52
CA ASP A 84 4.33 44.51 -48.22
C ASP A 84 4.09 45.93 -47.71
N LYS A 85 4.57 46.21 -46.50
CA LYS A 85 4.65 47.55 -45.91
C LYS A 85 5.89 47.71 -45.02
N ALA A 86 6.05 48.83 -44.33
CA ALA A 86 7.10 49.03 -43.31
C ALA A 86 6.51 49.18 -41.90
N GLY A 87 7.32 48.90 -40.86
CA GLY A 87 6.94 49.08 -39.45
C GLY A 87 6.54 47.77 -38.77
N VAL A 88 5.31 47.70 -38.25
CA VAL A 88 4.75 46.51 -37.59
C VAL A 88 3.37 46.21 -38.19
N PHE A 89 3.05 44.95 -38.48
CA PHE A 89 1.69 44.49 -38.76
C PHE A 89 1.25 43.50 -37.67
N ASN A 90 0.16 43.78 -36.96
CA ASN A 90 -0.32 42.92 -35.88
C ASN A 90 -1.30 41.85 -36.42
N VAL A 91 -1.21 40.60 -35.94
CA VAL A 91 -2.16 39.51 -36.28
C VAL A 91 -2.65 38.79 -35.01
N GLY A 92 -3.93 38.42 -34.99
CA GLY A 92 -4.56 37.70 -33.88
C GLY A 92 -4.97 38.62 -32.74
N SER A 93 -4.00 39.30 -32.15
CA SER A 93 -4.16 40.30 -31.10
C SER A 93 -3.53 41.62 -31.53
N VAL A 94 -4.18 42.73 -31.17
CA VAL A 94 -3.98 44.05 -31.80
C VAL A 94 -3.82 45.18 -30.78
N GLY A 95 -3.45 46.38 -31.26
CA GLY A 95 -3.17 47.51 -30.37
C GLY A 95 -4.43 48.12 -29.75
N VAL A 96 -5.48 48.27 -30.55
CA VAL A 96 -6.81 48.77 -30.15
C VAL A 96 -7.84 48.09 -31.05
N GLY A 97 -8.67 47.20 -30.53
CA GLY A 97 -9.63 46.41 -31.32
C GLY A 97 -10.83 45.95 -30.49
N SER A 98 -11.49 44.87 -30.92
CA SER A 98 -12.59 44.25 -30.17
C SER A 98 -12.15 43.58 -28.87
N GLY A 99 -10.89 43.13 -28.79
CA GLY A 99 -10.44 42.26 -27.71
C GLY A 99 -11.03 40.84 -27.77
N ILE A 100 -11.55 40.43 -28.94
CA ILE A 100 -12.03 39.07 -29.26
C ILE A 100 -10.98 38.39 -30.14
N VAL A 101 -10.05 37.68 -29.50
CA VAL A 101 -8.82 37.15 -30.12
C VAL A 101 -8.81 35.62 -30.13
N PRO A 102 -7.93 34.93 -30.87
CA PRO A 102 -7.80 33.48 -30.74
C PRO A 102 -7.22 33.11 -29.37
N PRO A 103 -7.34 31.85 -28.92
CA PRO A 103 -6.87 31.47 -27.59
C PRO A 103 -5.33 31.56 -27.47
N PRO A 104 -4.78 31.75 -26.26
CA PRO A 104 -3.33 31.85 -26.08
C PRO A 104 -2.59 30.58 -26.53
N GLY A 105 -1.61 30.73 -27.42
CA GLY A 105 -0.84 29.61 -27.98
C GLY A 105 -1.59 28.75 -29.01
N GLU A 106 -2.82 29.11 -29.40
CA GLU A 106 -3.49 28.55 -30.58
C GLU A 106 -3.07 29.30 -31.85
N PRO A 107 -3.32 28.75 -33.06
CA PRO A 107 -3.06 29.44 -34.31
C PRO A 107 -3.77 30.80 -34.39
N MET A 108 -3.01 31.82 -34.79
CA MET A 108 -3.52 33.16 -35.11
C MET A 108 -3.28 33.54 -36.57
N LEU A 109 -2.34 32.86 -37.24
CA LEU A 109 -2.09 32.96 -38.67
C LEU A 109 -1.92 31.57 -39.29
N GLN A 110 -2.76 31.25 -40.28
CA GLN A 110 -2.68 30.05 -41.09
C GLN A 110 -2.54 30.43 -42.57
N VAL A 111 -1.53 29.87 -43.25
CA VAL A 111 -1.22 30.16 -44.66
C VAL A 111 -0.98 28.85 -45.41
N GLY A 112 -1.78 28.55 -46.44
CA GLY A 112 -1.62 27.33 -47.24
C GLY A 112 -0.43 27.37 -48.20
N GLY A 113 -0.14 28.54 -48.76
CA GLY A 113 1.01 28.84 -49.62
C GLY A 113 2.22 29.39 -48.86
N ASP A 114 2.98 30.27 -49.52
CA ASP A 114 4.17 30.94 -48.95
C ASP A 114 3.77 32.15 -48.06
N LEU A 115 4.54 32.41 -47.00
CA LEU A 115 4.43 33.60 -46.15
C LEU A 115 5.58 34.57 -46.44
N THR A 116 5.26 35.76 -46.95
CA THR A 116 6.23 36.79 -47.32
C THR A 116 6.06 38.07 -46.50
N VAL A 117 7.00 38.35 -45.61
CA VAL A 117 7.09 39.59 -44.83
C VAL A 117 8.26 40.43 -45.36
N VAL A 118 7.99 41.62 -45.91
CA VAL A 118 9.04 42.37 -46.64
C VAL A 118 10.10 42.99 -45.71
N PRO A 119 11.34 43.21 -46.19
CA PRO A 119 12.41 43.80 -45.38
C PRO A 119 12.06 45.19 -44.83
N GLY A 120 12.01 45.32 -43.51
CA GLY A 120 11.59 46.55 -42.82
C GLY A 120 10.21 46.46 -42.15
N LEU A 121 9.55 45.30 -42.24
CA LEU A 121 8.37 44.94 -41.47
C LEU A 121 8.70 43.92 -40.38
N ASN A 122 8.08 44.07 -39.21
CA ASN A 122 7.84 42.98 -38.27
C ASN A 122 6.38 42.52 -38.44
N LEU A 123 6.16 41.22 -38.64
CA LEU A 123 4.85 40.61 -38.46
C LEU A 123 4.74 40.17 -36.99
N ASP A 124 3.80 40.73 -36.25
CA ASP A 124 3.71 40.62 -34.80
C ASP A 124 2.41 39.90 -34.42
N VAL A 125 2.53 38.65 -33.98
CA VAL A 125 1.42 37.69 -33.87
C VAL A 125 1.19 37.36 -32.40
N GLY A 126 -0.07 37.47 -31.95
CA GLY A 126 -0.42 37.28 -30.54
C GLY A 126 0.16 38.34 -29.59
N ALA A 127 0.36 39.56 -30.07
CA ALA A 127 0.90 40.65 -29.27
C ALA A 127 0.07 40.88 -27.98
N ASN A 128 0.73 40.92 -26.82
CA ASN A 128 0.13 41.06 -25.49
C ASN A 128 -0.70 39.84 -24.99
N VAL A 129 -0.69 38.70 -25.67
CA VAL A 129 -1.37 37.44 -25.24
C VAL A 129 -0.41 36.56 -24.44
N ASP A 130 -0.82 35.99 -23.31
CA ASP A 130 0.07 35.19 -22.44
C ASP A 130 0.25 33.76 -22.96
N GLY A 131 1.35 33.54 -23.69
CA GLY A 131 1.55 32.37 -24.56
C GLY A 131 1.59 32.74 -26.04
N GLY A 132 1.28 33.99 -26.40
CA GLY A 132 1.38 34.49 -27.77
C GLY A 132 0.37 33.85 -28.72
N GLY A 133 0.75 33.71 -30.00
CA GLY A 133 -0.09 33.13 -31.04
C GLY A 133 0.72 32.40 -32.11
N ASP A 134 0.20 31.26 -32.56
CA ASP A 134 0.91 30.35 -33.44
C ASP A 134 0.76 30.72 -34.93
N VAL A 135 1.81 30.41 -35.70
CA VAL A 135 1.93 30.70 -37.13
C VAL A 135 2.20 29.41 -37.89
N LEU A 136 1.24 28.98 -38.72
CA LEU A 136 1.30 27.74 -39.49
C LEU A 136 1.35 28.05 -40.99
N VAL A 137 2.41 27.59 -41.67
CA VAL A 137 2.67 27.89 -43.09
C VAL A 137 2.92 26.60 -43.88
N GLY A 138 2.16 26.42 -44.97
CA GLY A 138 2.24 25.24 -45.83
C GLY A 138 3.44 25.28 -46.77
N GLY A 139 3.73 26.46 -47.33
CA GLY A 139 4.93 26.79 -48.10
C GLY A 139 6.09 27.26 -47.22
N ALA A 140 6.94 28.13 -47.76
CA ALA A 140 8.10 28.70 -47.05
C ALA A 140 7.77 30.04 -46.37
N THR A 141 8.40 30.32 -45.24
CA THR A 141 8.35 31.65 -44.59
C THR A 141 9.57 32.51 -44.95
N SER A 142 9.36 33.80 -45.18
CA SER A 142 10.43 34.79 -45.37
C SER A 142 10.13 36.11 -44.66
N GLY A 143 11.18 36.76 -44.15
CA GLY A 143 11.10 38.02 -43.41
C GLY A 143 11.23 37.85 -41.89
N ASN A 144 10.58 38.72 -41.12
CA ASN A 144 10.65 38.72 -39.65
C ASN A 144 9.25 38.51 -39.03
N VAL A 145 9.08 37.39 -38.34
CA VAL A 145 7.84 37.00 -37.64
C VAL A 145 8.13 36.91 -36.14
N ILE A 146 7.25 37.48 -35.33
CA ILE A 146 7.30 37.52 -33.86
C ILE A 146 6.01 36.87 -33.37
N THR A 147 6.10 35.85 -32.51
CA THR A 147 4.94 35.03 -32.07
C THR A 147 4.55 35.25 -30.61
N ASN A 148 5.26 36.13 -29.90
CA ASN A 148 5.05 36.51 -28.49
C ASN A 148 5.03 35.38 -27.44
N GLY A 149 5.33 34.14 -27.84
CA GLY A 149 5.29 32.94 -27.00
C GLY A 149 4.94 31.69 -27.80
N GLY A 150 4.15 31.86 -28.86
CA GLY A 150 3.70 30.77 -29.74
C GLY A 150 4.78 30.26 -30.69
N THR A 151 4.47 29.21 -31.44
CA THR A 151 5.36 28.61 -32.43
C THR A 151 5.22 29.26 -33.81
N ALA A 152 6.27 29.13 -34.63
CA ALA A 152 6.21 29.42 -36.06
C ALA A 152 6.74 28.18 -36.80
N SER A 153 5.91 27.62 -37.67
CA SER A 153 6.18 26.37 -38.38
C SER A 153 5.91 26.54 -39.87
N ASP A 154 6.92 26.27 -40.71
CA ASP A 154 6.81 26.33 -42.18
C ASP A 154 7.14 24.99 -42.86
N GLY A 155 6.82 24.88 -44.15
CA GLY A 155 6.97 23.65 -44.93
C GLY A 155 5.99 22.53 -44.54
N LEU A 156 4.89 22.86 -43.85
CA LEU A 156 3.90 21.88 -43.35
C LEU A 156 3.12 21.17 -44.48
N GLY A 157 3.05 21.78 -45.66
CA GLY A 157 2.06 21.46 -46.69
C GLY A 157 0.69 22.11 -46.39
N ALA A 158 -0.02 22.50 -47.44
CA ALA A 158 -1.24 23.32 -47.34
C ALA A 158 -2.29 22.73 -46.38
N ASP A 159 -2.70 21.47 -46.61
CA ASP A 159 -3.73 20.77 -45.83
C ASP A 159 -3.46 20.77 -44.31
N ALA A 160 -2.19 20.71 -43.89
CA ALA A 160 -1.80 20.71 -42.48
C ALA A 160 -1.73 22.12 -41.89
N ALA A 161 -1.28 23.11 -42.67
CA ALA A 161 -1.20 24.50 -42.22
C ALA A 161 -2.58 25.15 -42.05
N ILE A 162 -3.55 24.79 -42.88
CA ILE A 162 -4.92 25.32 -42.88
C ILE A 162 -5.91 24.50 -42.04
N ALA A 163 -5.49 23.43 -41.38
CA ALA A 163 -6.40 22.57 -40.60
C ALA A 163 -6.94 23.31 -39.34
N PRO A 164 -8.22 23.17 -38.96
CA PRO A 164 -9.29 22.42 -39.65
C PRO A 164 -9.97 23.18 -40.80
N HIS A 165 -9.67 24.47 -40.98
CA HIS A 165 -10.34 25.42 -41.87
C HIS A 165 -10.19 25.18 -43.39
N GLY A 166 -9.55 24.09 -43.83
CA GLY A 166 -9.40 23.74 -45.25
C GLY A 166 -10.71 23.53 -46.02
N THR A 167 -11.83 23.25 -45.33
CA THR A 167 -13.17 23.20 -45.95
C THR A 167 -13.94 24.52 -45.91
N PHE A 168 -13.45 25.52 -45.16
CA PHE A 168 -14.24 26.68 -44.76
C PHE A 168 -14.73 27.54 -45.94
N LEU A 169 -14.05 27.50 -47.09
CA LEU A 169 -14.53 28.09 -48.34
C LEU A 169 -15.89 27.52 -48.79
N ALA A 170 -16.09 26.20 -48.65
CA ALA A 170 -17.36 25.55 -48.95
C ALA A 170 -18.44 25.93 -47.91
N ASP A 171 -18.04 26.07 -46.64
CA ASP A 171 -18.95 26.46 -45.56
C ASP A 171 -19.48 27.89 -45.74
N ILE A 172 -18.60 28.87 -46.05
CA ILE A 172 -19.04 30.25 -46.35
C ILE A 172 -19.84 30.34 -47.65
N THR A 173 -19.52 29.53 -48.66
CA THR A 173 -20.31 29.44 -49.92
C THR A 173 -21.72 28.90 -49.63
N SER A 174 -21.82 27.87 -48.79
CA SER A 174 -23.08 27.27 -48.35
C SER A 174 -23.92 28.27 -47.54
N ALA A 175 -23.31 28.93 -46.55
CA ALA A 175 -23.97 29.95 -45.73
C ALA A 175 -24.48 31.13 -46.57
N SER A 176 -23.70 31.61 -47.54
CA SER A 176 -24.10 32.68 -48.46
C SER A 176 -25.33 32.30 -49.29
N ALA A 177 -25.36 31.09 -49.85
CA ALA A 177 -26.49 30.58 -50.61
C ALA A 177 -27.75 30.37 -49.74
N ASP A 178 -27.58 29.83 -48.52
CA ASP A 178 -28.65 29.65 -47.54
C ASP A 178 -29.27 30.99 -47.10
N LEU A 179 -28.46 32.03 -46.93
CA LEU A 179 -28.90 33.38 -46.57
C LEU A 179 -29.55 34.11 -47.76
N ALA A 180 -29.01 33.94 -48.98
CA ALA A 180 -29.61 34.44 -50.21
C ALA A 180 -30.97 33.80 -50.53
N GLY A 181 -31.18 32.54 -50.09
CA GLY A 181 -32.44 31.82 -50.22
C GLY A 181 -33.52 32.23 -49.20
N GLN A 182 -33.21 33.05 -48.20
CA GLN A 182 -34.22 33.50 -47.22
C GLN A 182 -35.21 34.49 -47.84
N THR A 183 -36.46 34.45 -47.37
CA THR A 183 -37.47 35.44 -47.77
C THR A 183 -37.21 36.76 -47.03
N PRO A 184 -37.13 37.91 -47.73
CA PRO A 184 -36.99 39.21 -47.07
C PRO A 184 -38.12 39.48 -46.07
N THR A 185 -37.75 39.84 -44.85
CA THR A 185 -38.68 40.23 -43.77
C THR A 185 -39.03 41.71 -43.85
N GLY A 186 -38.05 42.54 -44.18
CA GLY A 186 -38.18 43.98 -44.34
C GLY A 186 -38.22 44.44 -45.80
N THR A 187 -38.04 45.75 -45.98
CA THR A 187 -38.01 46.40 -47.30
C THR A 187 -36.78 47.29 -47.46
N THR A 188 -36.21 47.29 -48.67
CA THR A 188 -35.07 48.13 -49.04
C THR A 188 -35.54 49.33 -49.86
N THR A 189 -35.00 50.52 -49.59
CA THR A 189 -35.16 51.71 -50.44
C THR A 189 -33.82 52.44 -50.55
N VAL A 190 -33.31 52.65 -51.77
CA VAL A 190 -32.12 53.48 -52.01
C VAL A 190 -32.51 54.77 -52.72
N GLN A 191 -32.24 55.92 -52.10
CA GLN A 191 -32.56 57.24 -52.64
C GLN A 191 -31.68 58.33 -52.01
N PHE A 192 -31.43 59.42 -52.75
CA PHE A 192 -30.71 60.62 -52.29
C PHE A 192 -29.31 60.39 -51.66
N GLY A 193 -28.66 59.25 -51.93
CA GLY A 193 -27.36 58.88 -51.34
C GLY A 193 -27.45 58.00 -50.09
N ALA A 194 -28.66 57.62 -49.66
CA ALA A 194 -28.91 56.77 -48.50
C ALA A 194 -29.57 55.44 -48.91
N ALA A 195 -29.14 54.35 -48.27
CA ALA A 195 -29.81 53.06 -48.28
C ALA A 195 -30.58 52.87 -46.97
N THR A 196 -31.90 52.71 -47.07
CA THR A 196 -32.79 52.46 -45.92
C THR A 196 -33.30 51.03 -45.97
N PHE A 197 -33.04 50.30 -44.89
CA PHE A 197 -33.50 48.95 -44.62
C PHE A 197 -34.57 49.03 -43.52
N ALA A 198 -35.84 48.95 -43.91
CA ALA A 198 -36.99 49.04 -43.00
C ALA A 198 -37.47 47.63 -42.64
N GLY A 199 -37.09 47.16 -41.45
CA GLY A 199 -37.41 45.84 -40.90
C GLY A 199 -38.88 45.69 -40.49
N ALA A 200 -39.23 44.48 -40.07
CA ALA A 200 -40.54 44.11 -39.55
C ALA A 200 -40.58 43.98 -38.02
N GLY A 201 -39.43 44.07 -37.35
CA GLY A 201 -39.25 43.75 -35.94
C GLY A 201 -39.03 42.25 -35.71
N ALA A 202 -38.41 41.56 -36.68
CA ALA A 202 -38.09 40.14 -36.54
C ALA A 202 -36.96 39.94 -35.52
N THR A 203 -37.13 38.96 -34.62
CA THR A 203 -36.16 38.61 -33.57
C THR A 203 -35.11 37.60 -34.03
N ASP A 204 -35.50 36.72 -34.95
CA ASP A 204 -34.74 35.50 -35.25
C ASP A 204 -33.74 35.73 -36.40
N LEU A 205 -34.14 36.54 -37.39
CA LEU A 205 -33.31 37.09 -38.47
C LEU A 205 -34.09 38.19 -39.21
N GLU A 206 -33.52 39.39 -39.36
CA GLU A 206 -34.00 40.40 -40.31
C GLU A 206 -33.25 40.25 -41.65
N VAL A 207 -34.01 39.98 -42.71
CA VAL A 207 -33.51 39.68 -44.06
C VAL A 207 -33.87 40.83 -45.01
N PHE A 208 -32.84 41.41 -45.62
CA PHE A 208 -32.96 42.43 -46.67
C PHE A 208 -32.33 41.94 -47.98
N THR A 209 -32.66 42.60 -49.08
CA THR A 209 -32.01 42.36 -50.38
C THR A 209 -31.87 43.66 -51.15
N VAL A 210 -30.74 43.84 -51.83
CA VAL A 210 -30.41 45.04 -52.61
C VAL A 210 -29.61 44.67 -53.86
N ASP A 211 -29.86 45.36 -54.96
CA ASP A 211 -29.04 45.27 -56.18
C ASP A 211 -27.71 46.01 -55.96
N ALA A 212 -26.60 45.43 -56.39
CA ALA A 212 -25.26 45.98 -56.18
C ALA A 212 -25.06 47.38 -56.80
N ALA A 213 -25.66 47.65 -57.98
CA ALA A 213 -25.60 48.95 -58.62
C ALA A 213 -26.53 49.99 -57.97
N GLN A 214 -27.60 49.55 -57.30
CA GLN A 214 -28.37 50.41 -56.40
C GLN A 214 -27.56 50.76 -55.15
N LEU A 215 -26.96 49.77 -54.47
CA LEU A 215 -26.19 49.98 -53.24
C LEU A 215 -24.99 50.93 -53.47
N ALA A 216 -24.31 50.79 -54.61
CA ALA A 216 -23.21 51.68 -55.03
C ALA A 216 -23.62 53.16 -55.20
N ALA A 217 -24.92 53.47 -55.32
CA ALA A 217 -25.42 54.84 -55.35
C ALA A 217 -25.68 55.45 -53.95
N SER A 218 -25.25 54.76 -52.88
CA SER A 218 -25.41 55.19 -51.48
C SER A 218 -24.09 55.24 -50.71
N SER A 219 -24.06 56.03 -49.63
CA SER A 219 -22.99 55.96 -48.62
C SER A 219 -23.46 56.21 -47.17
N GLU A 220 -24.74 56.54 -46.98
CA GLU A 220 -25.41 56.55 -45.67
C GLU A 220 -26.30 55.30 -45.56
N VAL A 221 -26.25 54.62 -44.41
CA VAL A 221 -27.01 53.38 -44.13
C VAL A 221 -27.92 53.57 -42.93
N HIS A 222 -29.19 53.19 -43.08
CA HIS A 222 -30.20 53.28 -42.03
C HIS A 222 -30.98 51.97 -41.92
N PHE A 223 -30.74 51.21 -40.86
CA PHE A 223 -31.64 50.15 -40.43
C PHE A 223 -32.70 50.76 -39.51
N THR A 224 -33.97 50.46 -39.75
CA THR A 224 -35.11 51.06 -39.04
C THR A 224 -36.19 50.04 -38.78
N GLY A 225 -36.74 49.99 -37.57
CA GLY A 225 -37.73 48.97 -37.20
C GLY A 225 -37.14 47.56 -37.06
N VAL A 226 -35.82 47.44 -36.92
CA VAL A 226 -35.15 46.19 -36.54
C VAL A 226 -35.24 46.00 -35.03
N ALA A 227 -35.30 44.77 -34.55
CA ALA A 227 -35.25 44.49 -33.11
C ALA A 227 -33.82 44.67 -32.56
N ASP A 228 -33.71 45.05 -31.30
CA ASP A 228 -32.43 45.09 -30.59
C ASP A 228 -31.85 43.65 -30.51
N ASP A 229 -30.55 43.51 -30.71
CA ASP A 229 -29.80 42.23 -30.70
C ASP A 229 -30.25 41.12 -31.68
N ALA A 230 -31.22 41.38 -32.58
CA ALA A 230 -31.65 40.44 -33.61
C ALA A 230 -30.71 40.47 -34.83
N PRO A 231 -30.20 39.34 -35.34
CA PRO A 231 -29.25 39.33 -36.46
C PRO A 231 -29.88 39.94 -37.73
N ILE A 232 -29.07 40.69 -38.46
CA ILE A 232 -29.44 41.37 -39.72
C ILE A 232 -28.57 40.82 -40.84
N VAL A 233 -29.18 40.41 -41.96
CA VAL A 233 -28.47 40.11 -43.21
C VAL A 233 -28.96 40.98 -44.36
N VAL A 234 -28.03 41.59 -45.08
CA VAL A 234 -28.27 42.30 -46.34
C VAL A 234 -27.70 41.47 -47.48
N ASN A 235 -28.58 40.81 -48.24
CA ASN A 235 -28.18 40.11 -49.46
C ASN A 235 -27.94 41.14 -50.58
N VAL A 236 -26.68 41.30 -50.98
CA VAL A 236 -26.26 42.15 -52.10
C VAL A 236 -26.11 41.27 -53.34
N VAL A 237 -26.89 41.56 -54.38
CA VAL A 237 -26.99 40.72 -55.59
C VAL A 237 -26.40 41.45 -56.80
N GLY A 238 -25.61 40.74 -57.59
CA GLY A 238 -24.88 41.22 -58.76
C GLY A 238 -23.52 41.83 -58.42
N GLY A 239 -22.88 42.42 -59.43
CA GLY A 239 -21.59 43.10 -59.31
C GLY A 239 -20.90 43.27 -60.68
N PRO A 240 -19.61 43.69 -60.70
CA PRO A 240 -18.79 44.07 -59.54
C PRO A 240 -19.29 45.36 -58.87
N ILE A 241 -18.83 45.62 -57.64
CA ILE A 241 -19.26 46.78 -56.84
C ILE A 241 -18.07 47.50 -56.20
N ALA A 242 -18.11 48.83 -56.19
CA ALA A 242 -17.31 49.64 -55.27
C ALA A 242 -18.28 50.33 -54.32
N TYR A 243 -18.14 50.09 -53.02
CA TYR A 243 -19.08 50.55 -52.00
C TYR A 243 -18.34 51.28 -50.86
N THR A 244 -18.95 52.37 -50.38
CA THR A 244 -18.34 53.26 -49.40
C THR A 244 -19.31 53.57 -48.28
N GLN A 245 -18.97 53.24 -47.03
CA GLN A 245 -19.75 53.63 -45.86
C GLN A 245 -19.18 54.92 -45.24
N ASN A 246 -20.05 55.92 -45.06
CA ASN A 246 -19.71 57.20 -44.43
C ASN A 246 -20.54 57.48 -43.16
N TYR A 247 -21.68 56.79 -43.01
CA TYR A 247 -22.60 56.87 -41.88
C TYR A 247 -23.41 55.56 -41.80
N VAL A 248 -23.53 54.97 -40.60
CA VAL A 248 -24.38 53.77 -40.36
C VAL A 248 -25.22 54.01 -39.11
N SER A 249 -26.49 53.63 -39.17
CA SER A 249 -27.42 53.80 -38.05
C SER A 249 -28.37 52.62 -37.86
N LEU A 250 -28.63 52.30 -36.59
CA LEU A 250 -29.65 51.36 -36.13
C LEU A 250 -30.74 52.16 -35.41
N ASN A 251 -31.99 52.03 -35.85
CA ASN A 251 -33.17 52.67 -35.26
C ASN A 251 -33.05 54.20 -35.03
N GLY A 252 -32.19 54.87 -35.81
CA GLY A 252 -31.90 56.31 -35.73
C GLY A 252 -30.69 56.71 -34.88
N THR A 253 -30.07 55.76 -34.15
CA THR A 253 -28.79 55.95 -33.46
C THR A 253 -27.63 55.69 -34.43
N ARG A 254 -26.64 56.58 -34.49
CA ARG A 254 -25.40 56.35 -35.27
C ARG A 254 -24.52 55.33 -34.56
N VAL A 255 -24.07 54.30 -35.27
CA VAL A 255 -23.30 53.17 -34.71
C VAL A 255 -21.89 53.00 -35.27
N ASP A 256 -21.56 53.63 -36.41
CA ASP A 256 -20.19 53.63 -36.98
C ASP A 256 -19.23 54.63 -36.31
N ALA A 257 -19.55 55.07 -35.09
CA ALA A 257 -18.71 55.93 -34.26
C ALA A 257 -18.39 55.21 -32.96
N PHE A 258 -17.10 55.18 -32.57
CA PHE A 258 -16.66 54.47 -31.37
C PHE A 258 -17.44 54.90 -30.12
N GLY A 259 -18.10 53.91 -29.50
CA GLY A 259 -19.07 54.07 -28.41
C GLY A 259 -19.53 52.70 -27.90
N PRO A 260 -20.38 52.64 -26.87
CA PRO A 260 -20.78 51.37 -26.25
C PRO A 260 -21.50 50.42 -27.21
N ASP A 261 -22.33 50.96 -28.11
CA ASP A 261 -23.18 50.17 -29.00
C ASP A 261 -22.44 49.64 -30.25
N PHE A 262 -21.17 50.02 -30.43
CA PHE A 262 -20.37 49.77 -31.64
C PHE A 262 -20.16 48.28 -31.91
N GLY A 263 -19.71 47.53 -30.90
CA GLY A 263 -19.45 46.09 -31.05
C GLY A 263 -20.72 45.27 -31.26
N ASN A 264 -21.80 45.62 -30.57
CA ASN A 264 -23.10 44.99 -30.77
C ASN A 264 -23.58 45.22 -32.22
N ALA A 265 -23.54 46.45 -32.72
CA ALA A 265 -23.92 46.76 -34.10
C ALA A 265 -23.04 46.06 -35.16
N ALA A 266 -21.73 45.94 -34.92
CA ALA A 266 -20.82 45.20 -35.78
C ALA A 266 -21.15 43.69 -35.81
N SER A 267 -21.47 43.10 -34.66
CA SER A 267 -21.88 41.68 -34.55
C SER A 267 -23.28 41.40 -35.11
N GLN A 268 -24.15 42.41 -35.18
CA GLN A 268 -25.54 42.28 -35.62
C GLN A 268 -25.65 42.21 -37.15
N ILE A 269 -24.81 42.96 -37.88
CA ILE A 269 -24.94 43.16 -39.33
C ILE A 269 -24.05 42.19 -40.12
N LEU A 270 -24.62 41.56 -41.16
CA LEU A 270 -23.90 40.79 -42.17
C LEU A 270 -24.24 41.30 -43.59
N TRP A 271 -23.21 41.59 -44.38
CA TRP A 271 -23.30 41.92 -45.79
C TRP A 271 -22.96 40.67 -46.63
N ASN A 272 -23.98 40.04 -47.20
CA ASN A 272 -23.86 38.83 -47.99
C ASN A 272 -23.81 39.18 -49.49
N PHE A 273 -22.60 39.25 -50.05
CA PHE A 273 -22.34 39.52 -51.47
C PHE A 273 -22.44 38.22 -52.27
N VAL A 274 -23.66 37.90 -52.71
CA VAL A 274 -24.08 36.55 -53.12
C VAL A 274 -23.33 36.03 -54.35
N ASP A 275 -23.25 36.85 -55.39
CA ASP A 275 -22.68 36.52 -56.70
C ASP A 275 -21.76 37.64 -57.25
N THR A 276 -21.33 38.54 -56.36
CA THR A 276 -20.42 39.64 -56.68
C THR A 276 -19.02 39.11 -57.03
N PRO A 277 -18.49 39.33 -58.25
CA PRO A 277 -17.17 38.79 -58.64
C PRO A 277 -15.99 39.66 -58.20
N SER A 278 -16.24 40.94 -57.85
CA SER A 278 -15.21 41.81 -57.27
C SER A 278 -15.86 42.93 -56.46
N LEU A 279 -15.26 43.22 -55.31
CA LEU A 279 -15.78 44.10 -54.26
C LEU A 279 -14.67 45.06 -53.79
N THR A 280 -14.85 46.35 -54.02
CA THR A 280 -14.00 47.39 -53.41
C THR A 280 -14.72 48.03 -52.23
N LEU A 281 -14.08 48.02 -51.06
CA LEU A 281 -14.55 48.60 -49.81
C LEU A 281 -13.77 49.86 -49.47
N GLY A 282 -14.48 50.90 -49.02
CA GLY A 282 -13.88 52.16 -48.59
C GLY A 282 -14.88 53.08 -47.90
N GLY A 283 -14.59 54.38 -47.96
CA GLY A 283 -15.38 55.43 -47.31
C GLY A 283 -14.52 56.29 -46.39
N SER A 284 -15.16 57.20 -45.65
CA SER A 284 -14.53 57.99 -44.58
C SER A 284 -14.91 57.51 -43.19
N SER A 285 -15.56 56.35 -43.08
CA SER A 285 -15.93 55.73 -41.81
C SER A 285 -15.42 54.30 -41.69
N GLN A 286 -15.56 53.76 -40.48
CA GLN A 286 -15.40 52.35 -40.16
C GLN A 286 -16.48 51.55 -40.91
N PHE A 287 -16.09 50.50 -41.66
CA PHE A 287 -17.07 49.64 -42.30
C PHE A 287 -17.72 48.73 -41.25
N MET A 288 -19.04 48.79 -41.11
CA MET A 288 -19.79 48.14 -40.04
C MET A 288 -20.50 46.88 -40.53
N GLY A 289 -20.28 45.77 -39.83
CA GLY A 289 -20.87 44.48 -40.10
C GLY A 289 -19.88 43.51 -40.75
N SER A 290 -20.10 42.22 -40.51
CA SER A 290 -19.36 41.15 -41.18
C SER A 290 -19.60 41.18 -42.69
N ILE A 291 -18.60 40.74 -43.45
CA ILE A 291 -18.57 40.69 -44.92
C ILE A 291 -18.46 39.22 -45.34
N LEU A 292 -19.43 38.76 -46.12
CA LEU A 292 -19.47 37.41 -46.68
C LEU A 292 -19.49 37.51 -48.20
N ALA A 293 -18.39 37.15 -48.86
CA ALA A 293 -18.18 37.34 -50.29
C ALA A 293 -17.46 36.13 -50.92
N PRO A 294 -18.11 34.94 -50.97
CA PRO A 294 -17.48 33.68 -51.38
C PRO A 294 -17.13 33.58 -52.88
N ALA A 295 -17.51 34.58 -53.68
CA ALA A 295 -17.24 34.64 -55.12
C ALA A 295 -16.40 35.86 -55.54
N ALA A 296 -15.95 36.70 -54.59
CA ALA A 296 -15.33 37.99 -54.88
C ALA A 296 -13.81 38.01 -54.66
N ASP A 297 -13.10 38.72 -55.54
CA ASP A 297 -11.83 39.36 -55.20
C ASP A 297 -12.11 40.68 -54.47
N VAL A 298 -11.53 40.88 -53.28
CA VAL A 298 -11.85 41.99 -52.38
C VAL A 298 -10.67 42.95 -52.21
N SER A 299 -10.93 44.26 -52.29
CA SER A 299 -9.95 45.29 -51.97
C SER A 299 -10.49 46.29 -50.96
N ALA A 300 -9.85 46.39 -49.79
CA ALA A 300 -10.23 47.28 -48.70
C ALA A 300 -9.29 48.48 -48.55
N THR A 301 -9.89 49.68 -48.56
CA THR A 301 -9.26 50.98 -48.33
C THR A 301 -9.76 51.68 -47.05
N ALA A 302 -10.71 51.05 -46.33
CA ALA A 302 -11.14 51.41 -44.98
C ALA A 302 -10.96 50.22 -44.03
N SER A 303 -10.97 50.48 -42.72
CA SER A 303 -11.03 49.46 -41.66
C SER A 303 -12.40 48.76 -41.61
N THR A 304 -12.45 47.51 -41.14
CA THR A 304 -13.65 46.65 -41.12
C THR A 304 -13.94 46.13 -39.71
N ASN A 305 -15.23 46.02 -39.35
CA ASN A 305 -15.69 45.69 -38.00
C ASN A 305 -16.73 44.59 -38.09
N GLY A 306 -16.27 43.35 -37.91
CA GLY A 306 -16.98 42.14 -38.34
C GLY A 306 -16.02 41.18 -39.03
N ARG A 307 -16.41 39.91 -39.19
CA ARG A 307 -15.62 38.93 -39.94
C ARG A 307 -15.46 39.37 -41.40
N VAL A 308 -14.33 39.05 -42.04
CA VAL A 308 -14.05 39.33 -43.46
C VAL A 308 -13.81 38.01 -44.18
N LEU A 309 -14.84 37.49 -44.85
CA LEU A 309 -14.89 36.12 -45.37
C LEU A 309 -14.95 36.13 -46.90
N VAL A 310 -13.79 35.89 -47.52
CA VAL A 310 -13.52 36.14 -48.94
C VAL A 310 -13.20 34.83 -49.67
N GLY A 311 -13.82 34.62 -50.84
CA GLY A 311 -13.56 33.44 -51.67
C GLY A 311 -12.40 33.57 -52.66
N GLY A 312 -12.15 34.79 -53.17
CA GLY A 312 -11.00 35.11 -54.01
C GLY A 312 -9.84 35.73 -53.22
N ASP A 313 -9.08 36.60 -53.87
CA ASP A 313 -7.97 37.33 -53.25
C ASP A 313 -8.48 38.43 -52.30
N PHE A 314 -7.72 38.77 -51.25
CA PHE A 314 -8.03 39.90 -50.36
C PHE A 314 -6.82 40.86 -50.20
N THR A 315 -6.99 42.10 -50.64
CA THR A 315 -5.99 43.18 -50.49
C THR A 315 -6.45 44.27 -49.53
N THR A 316 -5.71 44.52 -48.45
CA THR A 316 -5.90 45.68 -47.55
C THR A 316 -4.77 46.70 -47.76
N SER A 317 -5.12 47.96 -48.05
CA SER A 317 -4.16 48.91 -48.66
C SER A 317 -4.30 50.39 -48.25
N GLY A 318 -5.23 50.73 -47.35
CA GLY A 318 -5.48 52.12 -46.94
C GLY A 318 -4.50 52.67 -45.90
N VAL A 319 -4.96 53.64 -45.10
CA VAL A 319 -4.11 54.43 -44.19
C VAL A 319 -4.52 54.17 -42.74
N GLY A 320 -3.79 53.27 -42.08
CA GLY A 320 -4.18 52.76 -40.76
C GLY A 320 -5.36 51.79 -40.84
N ASN A 321 -5.42 50.96 -41.88
CA ASN A 321 -6.50 49.98 -42.02
C ASN A 321 -6.36 48.84 -41.01
N GLU A 322 -7.42 48.65 -40.24
CA GLU A 322 -7.53 47.68 -39.15
C GLU A 322 -8.68 46.73 -39.49
N GLN A 323 -8.55 45.43 -39.22
CA GLN A 323 -9.64 44.46 -39.37
C GLN A 323 -9.97 43.97 -37.97
N HIS A 324 -11.10 44.40 -37.39
CA HIS A 324 -11.51 44.10 -36.02
C HIS A 324 -12.54 42.97 -35.99
N ASN A 325 -12.33 41.99 -35.13
CA ASN A 325 -13.16 40.79 -35.07
C ASN A 325 -14.48 41.07 -34.36
N TYR A 326 -15.61 40.94 -35.07
CA TYR A 326 -16.93 40.87 -34.45
C TYR A 326 -17.70 39.70 -35.07
N PRO A 327 -17.77 38.54 -34.39
CA PRO A 327 -18.51 37.37 -34.86
C PRO A 327 -19.99 37.69 -35.09
N TRP A 328 -20.58 37.13 -36.15
CA TRP A 328 -21.97 37.46 -36.51
C TRP A 328 -22.98 36.64 -35.71
N ILE A 329 -23.91 37.30 -35.02
CA ILE A 329 -24.83 36.65 -34.08
C ILE A 329 -25.93 35.80 -34.74
N GLY A 330 -25.99 35.75 -36.07
CA GLY A 330 -26.98 34.97 -36.83
C GLY A 330 -26.60 33.50 -37.11
N GLY A 331 -25.49 33.02 -36.56
CA GLY A 331 -25.11 31.61 -36.62
C GLY A 331 -24.45 31.20 -37.94
N LYS A 332 -24.87 30.04 -38.46
CA LYS A 332 -24.38 29.42 -39.71
C LYS A 332 -22.87 29.08 -39.72
N GLY A 333 -22.21 29.01 -38.56
CA GLY A 333 -20.75 28.83 -38.48
C GLY A 333 -19.98 30.14 -38.71
N LEU A 334 -20.68 31.27 -38.71
CA LEU A 334 -20.13 32.63 -38.79
C LEU A 334 -20.21 33.33 -37.40
N ASP A 335 -20.87 32.69 -36.45
CA ASP A 335 -20.91 32.98 -35.03
C ASP A 335 -19.56 32.74 -34.35
N CYS A 336 -19.45 33.10 -33.07
CA CYS A 336 -18.23 32.91 -32.28
C CYS A 336 -18.11 31.44 -31.88
N THR A 337 -16.95 30.81 -32.14
CA THR A 337 -16.66 29.48 -31.62
C THR A 337 -15.93 29.63 -30.28
N PRO A 338 -16.56 29.29 -29.14
CA PRO A 338 -15.91 29.39 -27.84
C PRO A 338 -14.80 28.36 -27.74
N THR A 339 -13.78 28.64 -26.93
CA THR A 339 -12.77 27.65 -26.60
C THR A 339 -13.39 26.57 -25.73
N VAL A 340 -13.92 25.52 -26.37
CA VAL A 340 -13.84 24.21 -25.75
C VAL A 340 -12.37 23.97 -25.45
N GLN A 341 -12.01 23.92 -24.16
CA GLN A 341 -10.74 23.28 -23.83
C GLN A 341 -10.82 21.90 -24.45
N SER A 342 -9.84 21.56 -25.28
CA SER A 342 -9.72 20.18 -25.76
C SER A 342 -9.43 19.33 -24.53
N LEU A 343 -10.41 18.51 -24.15
CA LEU A 343 -10.39 17.70 -22.94
C LEU A 343 -10.33 16.22 -23.30
N GLY A 344 -9.56 15.48 -22.51
CA GLY A 344 -9.55 14.03 -22.53
C GLY A 344 -9.43 13.46 -21.13
N GLY A 345 -9.15 12.15 -21.06
CA GLY A 345 -9.03 11.44 -19.80
C GLY A 345 -8.16 10.19 -19.88
N PHE A 346 -8.17 9.43 -18.79
CA PHE A 346 -7.57 8.10 -18.76
C PHE A 346 -8.40 7.14 -17.90
N SER A 347 -8.20 5.84 -18.13
CA SER A 347 -8.80 4.77 -17.34
C SER A 347 -7.80 3.65 -17.05
N GLY A 348 -7.83 3.11 -15.84
CA GLY A 348 -7.01 1.95 -15.44
C GLY A 348 -7.78 0.64 -15.60
N ALA A 349 -7.06 -0.45 -15.86
CA ALA A 349 -7.55 -1.82 -15.73
C ALA A 349 -6.46 -2.70 -15.09
N LYS A 350 -6.87 -3.68 -14.30
CA LYS A 350 -5.94 -4.64 -13.67
C LYS A 350 -5.71 -5.84 -14.59
N VAL A 351 -4.51 -6.41 -14.51
CA VAL A 351 -4.20 -7.77 -14.94
C VAL A 351 -3.51 -8.49 -13.78
N VAL A 352 -3.98 -9.69 -13.46
CA VAL A 352 -3.30 -10.63 -12.57
C VAL A 352 -2.89 -11.83 -13.43
N ASP A 353 -1.62 -12.19 -13.36
CA ASP A 353 -0.98 -13.29 -14.10
C ASP A 353 -0.14 -14.13 -13.12
N GLY A 354 0.49 -15.22 -13.56
CA GLY A 354 1.29 -16.10 -12.70
C GLY A 354 0.55 -17.31 -12.14
N GLU A 355 1.28 -18.21 -11.48
CA GLU A 355 0.80 -19.54 -11.11
C GLU A 355 -0.30 -19.50 -10.03
N ALA A 356 -0.23 -18.55 -9.10
CA ALA A 356 -1.23 -18.34 -8.06
C ALA A 356 -2.36 -17.36 -8.45
N ALA A 357 -2.42 -16.88 -9.69
CA ALA A 357 -3.45 -15.93 -10.14
C ALA A 357 -4.89 -16.41 -9.89
N GLY A 358 -5.13 -17.72 -9.98
CA GLY A 358 -6.43 -18.34 -9.71
C GLY A 358 -6.88 -18.33 -8.24
N ALA A 359 -5.98 -17.99 -7.30
CA ALA A 359 -6.30 -17.83 -5.88
C ALA A 359 -6.77 -16.41 -5.52
N VAL A 360 -6.59 -15.43 -6.41
CA VAL A 360 -6.91 -14.01 -6.15
C VAL A 360 -8.41 -13.75 -6.38
N PRO A 361 -9.17 -13.31 -5.36
CA PRO A 361 -10.59 -12.98 -5.53
C PRO A 361 -10.80 -11.85 -6.55
N ALA A 362 -11.84 -11.96 -7.38
CA ALA A 362 -12.15 -11.03 -8.47
C ALA A 362 -12.39 -9.58 -7.97
N GLU A 363 -12.93 -9.46 -6.76
CA GLU A 363 -13.19 -8.22 -6.04
C GLU A 363 -11.95 -7.61 -5.36
N THR A 364 -10.79 -8.27 -5.40
CA THR A 364 -9.55 -7.76 -4.80
C THR A 364 -9.15 -6.44 -5.45
N LEU A 365 -9.03 -5.37 -4.66
CA LEU A 365 -8.74 -4.03 -5.14
C LEU A 365 -7.23 -3.71 -5.07
N PHE A 366 -6.71 -3.17 -6.16
CA PHE A 366 -5.34 -2.66 -6.29
C PHE A 366 -5.34 -1.14 -6.45
N THR A 367 -4.32 -0.44 -5.94
CA THR A 367 -4.31 1.04 -5.93
C THR A 367 -3.36 1.61 -6.98
N LEU A 368 -3.90 2.04 -8.12
CA LEU A 368 -3.14 2.79 -9.12
C LEU A 368 -3.07 4.26 -8.72
N GLY A 369 -1.91 4.72 -8.26
CA GLY A 369 -1.62 6.14 -8.06
C GLY A 369 -1.34 6.86 -9.38
N TYR A 370 -1.77 8.11 -9.48
CA TYR A 370 -1.50 8.99 -10.62
C TYR A 370 -1.07 10.39 -10.18
N SER A 371 -0.27 11.07 -11.02
CA SER A 371 0.08 12.48 -10.83
C SER A 371 0.28 13.25 -12.15
N TYR A 372 -0.07 14.53 -12.14
CA TYR A 372 0.11 15.47 -13.26
C TYR A 372 0.28 16.90 -12.73
N LEU A 373 0.63 17.85 -13.60
CA LEU A 373 0.64 19.28 -13.27
C LEU A 373 -0.65 19.94 -13.77
N ASP A 374 -1.26 20.80 -12.96
CA ASP A 374 -2.39 21.62 -13.40
C ASP A 374 -1.95 22.86 -14.20
N ALA A 375 -2.92 23.69 -14.62
CA ALA A 375 -2.67 24.92 -15.37
C ALA A 375 -1.91 26.01 -14.59
N GLY A 376 -1.80 25.89 -13.25
CA GLY A 376 -0.94 26.74 -12.42
C GLY A 376 0.47 26.16 -12.22
N GLY A 377 0.73 24.94 -12.73
CA GLY A 377 1.97 24.20 -12.52
C GLY A 377 2.05 23.49 -11.16
N GLU A 378 0.93 23.37 -10.41
CA GLU A 378 0.89 22.65 -9.14
C GLU A 378 0.68 21.15 -9.38
N THR A 379 1.35 20.30 -8.59
CA THR A 379 1.26 18.83 -8.75
C THR A 379 -0.03 18.30 -8.13
N VAL A 380 -0.97 17.89 -8.98
CA VAL A 380 -2.17 17.16 -8.58
C VAL A 380 -1.84 15.67 -8.49
N THR A 381 -2.34 15.02 -7.44
CA THR A 381 -2.19 13.57 -7.20
C THR A 381 -3.54 12.92 -6.90
N GLY A 382 -3.66 11.62 -7.17
CA GLY A 382 -4.85 10.84 -6.82
C GLY A 382 -4.63 9.35 -7.00
N THR A 383 -5.68 8.55 -6.80
CA THR A 383 -5.65 7.09 -6.91
C THR A 383 -6.92 6.54 -7.57
N LEU A 384 -6.80 5.39 -8.23
CA LEU A 384 -7.91 4.53 -8.67
C LEU A 384 -7.82 3.17 -7.97
N SER A 385 -8.96 2.63 -7.54
CA SER A 385 -9.08 1.25 -7.07
C SER A 385 -9.46 0.34 -8.25
N LEU A 386 -8.54 -0.50 -8.71
CA LEU A 386 -8.73 -1.41 -9.84
C LEU A 386 -9.06 -2.83 -9.32
N PRO A 387 -10.21 -3.44 -9.65
CA PRO A 387 -10.51 -4.81 -9.24
C PRO A 387 -9.75 -5.86 -10.07
N ALA A 388 -9.46 -7.01 -9.47
CA ALA A 388 -8.74 -8.12 -10.11
C ALA A 388 -9.46 -8.71 -11.33
N ASP A 389 -10.78 -8.51 -11.47
CA ASP A 389 -11.58 -8.97 -12.61
C ASP A 389 -11.24 -8.30 -13.97
N GLY A 390 -10.36 -7.30 -13.96
CA GLY A 390 -9.93 -6.57 -15.15
C GLY A 390 -10.94 -5.52 -15.64
N SER A 391 -11.97 -5.20 -14.85
CA SER A 391 -12.90 -4.12 -15.15
C SER A 391 -12.19 -2.76 -15.28
N VAL A 392 -12.67 -1.96 -16.23
CA VAL A 392 -12.08 -0.66 -16.57
C VAL A 392 -12.64 0.42 -15.65
N VAL A 393 -11.75 1.09 -14.90
CA VAL A 393 -12.09 2.15 -13.95
C VAL A 393 -11.64 3.49 -14.53
N ALA A 394 -12.59 4.41 -14.71
CA ALA A 394 -12.31 5.76 -15.19
C ALA A 394 -11.57 6.58 -14.14
N GLY A 395 -10.46 7.21 -14.53
CA GLY A 395 -9.89 8.36 -13.82
C GLY A 395 -10.52 9.67 -14.30
N PRO A 396 -9.91 10.83 -13.99
CA PRO A 396 -10.31 12.13 -14.52
C PRO A 396 -10.58 12.09 -16.04
N GLN A 397 -11.77 12.57 -16.43
CA GLN A 397 -12.28 12.63 -17.82
C GLN A 397 -12.36 14.08 -18.35
N SER A 398 -11.62 14.99 -17.73
CA SER A 398 -11.69 16.44 -17.98
C SER A 398 -10.33 17.08 -17.73
N LEU A 399 -9.28 16.47 -18.27
CA LEU A 399 -7.92 16.98 -18.25
C LEU A 399 -7.63 17.71 -19.58
N PRO A 400 -6.98 18.89 -19.56
CA PRO A 400 -6.55 19.57 -20.79
C PRO A 400 -5.65 18.68 -21.64
N VAL A 401 -5.80 18.74 -22.96
CA VAL A 401 -4.86 18.12 -23.90
C VAL A 401 -3.44 18.65 -23.69
N GLY A 402 -2.45 17.77 -23.91
CA GLY A 402 -1.05 18.02 -23.56
C GLY A 402 -0.71 17.72 -22.09
N THR A 403 -1.70 17.57 -21.19
CA THR A 403 -1.44 17.12 -19.80
C THR A 403 -0.72 15.77 -19.82
N VAL A 404 0.47 15.71 -19.22
CA VAL A 404 1.20 14.45 -19.03
C VAL A 404 0.83 13.88 -17.66
N VAL A 405 0.12 12.76 -17.66
CA VAL A 405 -0.20 12.00 -16.45
C VAL A 405 0.81 10.86 -16.30
N THR A 406 1.36 10.72 -15.10
CA THR A 406 2.29 9.65 -14.71
C THR A 406 1.61 8.68 -13.74
N PHE A 407 2.00 7.41 -13.78
CA PHE A 407 1.32 6.33 -13.06
C PHE A 407 2.29 5.45 -12.27
N THR A 408 1.87 5.09 -11.06
CA THR A 408 2.61 4.20 -10.15
C THR A 408 1.60 3.37 -9.35
N GLU A 409 1.67 2.05 -9.40
CA GLU A 409 0.90 1.23 -8.46
C GLU A 409 1.51 1.33 -7.05
N VAL A 410 0.65 1.45 -6.05
CA VAL A 410 1.02 1.52 -4.63
C VAL A 410 0.20 0.54 -3.81
N ASN A 411 0.73 0.12 -2.66
CA ASN A 411 0.03 -0.68 -1.65
C ASN A 411 -0.62 -1.97 -2.22
N LEU A 412 0.20 -2.99 -2.49
CA LEU A 412 -0.29 -4.30 -2.91
C LEU A 412 -1.14 -4.96 -1.81
N PRO A 413 -2.26 -5.61 -2.14
CA PRO A 413 -3.11 -6.30 -1.18
C PRO A 413 -2.48 -7.62 -0.73
N THR A 414 -2.60 -7.95 0.55
CA THR A 414 -2.30 -9.31 1.04
C THR A 414 -3.39 -10.28 0.58
N VAL A 415 -2.99 -11.41 0.00
CA VAL A 415 -3.87 -12.52 -0.39
C VAL A 415 -3.21 -13.82 0.09
N ASP A 416 -3.96 -14.66 0.79
CA ASP A 416 -3.41 -15.89 1.37
C ASP A 416 -2.87 -16.82 0.27
N GLY A 417 -1.62 -17.28 0.43
CA GLY A 417 -0.93 -18.15 -0.53
C GLY A 417 -0.33 -17.46 -1.76
N VAL A 418 -0.38 -16.12 -1.86
CA VAL A 418 0.16 -15.35 -3.00
C VAL A 418 1.37 -14.51 -2.58
N GLU A 419 2.50 -14.69 -3.25
CA GLU A 419 3.61 -13.74 -3.24
C GLU A 419 3.54 -12.86 -4.51
N TRP A 420 3.72 -11.55 -4.35
CA TRP A 420 3.59 -10.60 -5.47
C TRP A 420 4.93 -10.27 -6.11
N GLY A 421 5.05 -10.56 -7.40
CA GLY A 421 6.13 -10.06 -8.25
C GLY A 421 6.12 -8.53 -8.39
N THR A 422 7.18 -7.97 -8.98
CA THR A 422 7.29 -6.51 -9.19
C THR A 422 6.18 -6.02 -10.14
N PRO A 423 5.34 -5.04 -9.75
CA PRO A 423 4.23 -4.58 -10.57
C PRO A 423 4.70 -3.83 -11.82
N VAL A 424 3.99 -4.02 -12.94
CA VAL A 424 4.28 -3.40 -14.23
C VAL A 424 3.10 -2.53 -14.66
N VAL A 425 3.33 -1.21 -14.72
CA VAL A 425 2.35 -0.24 -15.23
C VAL A 425 2.68 0.12 -16.67
N SER A 426 1.73 -0.09 -17.59
CA SER A 426 1.93 0.08 -19.04
C SER A 426 0.75 0.81 -19.70
N PRO A 427 0.98 1.99 -20.33
CA PRO A 427 2.19 2.79 -20.26
C PRO A 427 2.35 3.43 -18.87
N SER A 428 3.59 3.72 -18.45
CA SER A 428 3.87 4.39 -17.17
C SER A 428 3.55 5.90 -17.17
N SER A 429 3.27 6.47 -18.34
CA SER A 429 2.68 7.80 -18.50
C SER A 429 1.86 7.89 -19.79
N VAL A 430 0.91 8.83 -19.83
CA VAL A 430 0.16 9.21 -21.04
C VAL A 430 0.14 10.72 -21.19
N THR A 431 0.15 11.19 -22.44
CA THR A 431 -0.24 12.57 -22.77
C THR A 431 -1.72 12.55 -23.15
N ILE A 432 -2.53 13.41 -22.54
CA ILE A 432 -3.96 13.54 -22.84
C ILE A 432 -4.15 14.12 -24.26
N ALA A 433 -5.07 13.54 -25.03
CA ALA A 433 -5.36 13.88 -26.42
C ALA A 433 -6.88 14.07 -26.65
N ASP A 434 -7.24 14.81 -27.71
CA ASP A 434 -8.58 15.38 -27.88
C ASP A 434 -9.69 14.31 -27.93
N GLY A 435 -10.66 14.42 -27.02
CA GLY A 435 -11.77 13.48 -26.88
C GLY A 435 -11.34 12.04 -26.56
N GLN A 436 -10.05 11.77 -26.28
CA GLN A 436 -9.54 10.44 -26.03
C GLN A 436 -9.56 10.11 -24.54
N ASN A 437 -9.92 8.87 -24.21
CA ASN A 437 -9.68 8.26 -22.91
C ASN A 437 -8.57 7.22 -23.05
N ALA A 438 -7.36 7.55 -22.60
CA ALA A 438 -6.20 6.66 -22.68
C ALA A 438 -6.33 5.47 -21.70
N GLN A 439 -6.01 4.26 -22.14
CA GLN A 439 -6.08 3.07 -21.28
C GLN A 439 -4.70 2.71 -20.70
N VAL A 440 -4.66 2.46 -19.39
CA VAL A 440 -3.47 2.01 -18.65
C VAL A 440 -3.73 0.62 -18.09
N SER A 441 -2.82 -0.32 -18.37
CA SER A 441 -2.81 -1.66 -17.78
C SER A 441 -1.87 -1.69 -16.58
N VAL A 442 -2.31 -2.31 -15.48
CA VAL A 442 -1.49 -2.59 -14.30
C VAL A 442 -1.39 -4.10 -14.14
N THR A 443 -0.23 -4.67 -14.41
CA THR A 443 0.00 -6.12 -14.47
C THR A 443 0.88 -6.58 -13.31
N ASN A 444 0.40 -7.55 -12.53
CA ASN A 444 1.16 -8.14 -11.44
C ASN A 444 1.16 -9.67 -11.54
N THR A 445 2.32 -10.27 -11.30
CA THR A 445 2.47 -11.71 -11.13
C THR A 445 2.10 -12.10 -9.70
N ALA A 446 1.11 -12.98 -9.57
CA ALA A 446 0.80 -13.75 -8.38
C ALA A 446 1.54 -15.08 -8.47
N ASP A 447 2.67 -15.18 -7.78
CA ASP A 447 3.45 -16.41 -7.64
C ASP A 447 2.96 -17.18 -6.39
N GLU A 448 3.12 -18.52 -6.36
CA GLU A 448 2.78 -19.29 -5.15
C GLU A 448 3.70 -18.88 -3.99
N ALA A 449 3.13 -18.38 -2.90
CA ALA A 449 3.90 -18.06 -1.71
C ALA A 449 4.53 -19.34 -1.14
N ALA A 450 5.84 -19.31 -0.89
CA ALA A 450 6.52 -20.41 -0.23
C ALA A 450 5.84 -20.68 1.13
N PRO A 451 5.48 -21.94 1.45
CA PRO A 451 4.73 -22.23 2.67
C PRO A 451 5.54 -21.84 3.90
N SER A 452 4.94 -21.05 4.79
CA SER A 452 5.54 -20.68 6.07
C SER A 452 5.94 -21.93 6.86
N VAL A 453 7.17 -21.93 7.37
CA VAL A 453 7.74 -23.06 8.12
C VAL A 453 8.33 -22.63 9.46
N GLY A 454 8.47 -23.60 10.36
CA GLY A 454 9.22 -23.49 11.61
C GLY A 454 9.82 -24.84 12.01
N GLY A 455 10.17 -25.00 13.28
CA GLY A 455 10.81 -26.20 13.80
C GLY A 455 10.70 -26.42 15.31
N PHE A 456 11.39 -27.44 15.78
CA PHE A 456 11.55 -27.72 17.21
C PHE A 456 12.97 -28.17 17.55
N ALA A 457 13.31 -28.16 18.84
CA ALA A 457 14.55 -28.71 19.37
C ALA A 457 14.31 -29.40 20.72
N GLY A 458 15.10 -30.40 21.08
CA GLY A 458 15.03 -31.09 22.37
C GLY A 458 16.25 -30.78 23.25
N ALA A 459 16.08 -30.82 24.57
CA ALA A 459 17.17 -30.78 25.54
C ALA A 459 16.85 -31.68 26.75
N LYS A 460 17.88 -32.28 27.36
CA LYS A 460 17.73 -33.11 28.56
C LYS A 460 17.86 -32.27 29.84
N VAL A 461 17.15 -32.68 30.88
CA VAL A 461 17.41 -32.31 32.27
C VAL A 461 17.44 -33.58 33.10
N LEU A 462 18.37 -33.65 34.07
CA LEU A 462 18.42 -34.70 35.09
C LEU A 462 18.14 -34.09 36.47
N ALA A 463 17.44 -34.85 37.31
CA ALA A 463 17.09 -34.51 38.68
C ALA A 463 17.23 -35.77 39.57
N GLY A 464 17.06 -35.64 40.88
CA GLY A 464 17.26 -36.75 41.84
C GLY A 464 18.71 -36.88 42.31
N GLU A 465 18.90 -37.61 43.40
CA GLU A 465 20.17 -37.73 44.12
C GLU A 465 21.29 -38.40 43.31
N ALA A 466 20.97 -39.36 42.44
CA ALA A 466 21.96 -40.07 41.63
C ALA A 466 22.32 -39.34 40.32
N ALA A 467 21.74 -38.16 40.06
CA ALA A 467 21.93 -37.43 38.80
C ALA A 467 23.38 -37.01 38.52
N GLU A 468 24.17 -36.69 39.56
CA GLU A 468 25.59 -36.34 39.41
C GLU A 468 26.47 -37.56 39.03
N GLY A 469 25.96 -38.79 39.17
CA GLY A 469 26.62 -40.02 38.74
C GLY A 469 26.45 -40.34 37.25
N VAL A 470 25.54 -39.66 36.54
CA VAL A 470 25.26 -39.90 35.12
C VAL A 470 26.28 -39.15 34.26
N ALA A 471 27.02 -39.88 33.41
CA ALA A 471 28.05 -39.30 32.56
C ALA A 471 27.45 -38.30 31.55
N PRO A 472 28.08 -37.14 31.29
CA PRO A 472 27.49 -36.08 30.44
C PRO A 472 27.25 -36.52 28.99
N GLU A 473 28.01 -37.50 28.49
CA GLU A 473 27.83 -38.13 27.18
C GLU A 473 26.73 -39.20 27.12
N THR A 474 26.09 -39.56 28.24
CA THR A 474 24.93 -40.45 28.25
C THR A 474 23.79 -39.82 27.46
N THR A 475 23.20 -40.55 26.51
CA THR A 475 22.13 -40.03 25.65
C THR A 475 20.77 -40.70 25.92
N PHE A 476 19.71 -39.92 25.74
CA PHE A 476 18.32 -40.31 25.93
C PHE A 476 17.56 -40.15 24.61
N ALA A 477 16.71 -41.13 24.27
CA ALA A 477 15.96 -41.13 23.01
C ALA A 477 14.61 -40.43 23.18
N LEU A 478 14.48 -39.23 22.59
CA LEU A 478 13.20 -38.55 22.43
C LEU A 478 12.63 -38.87 21.04
N ASP A 479 11.69 -39.80 20.98
CA ASP A 479 10.90 -40.04 19.76
C ASP A 479 9.93 -38.87 19.54
N TYR A 480 9.71 -38.56 18.26
CA TYR A 480 8.75 -37.57 17.80
C TYR A 480 7.91 -38.10 16.63
N SER A 481 6.65 -37.67 16.55
CA SER A 481 5.79 -37.97 15.40
C SER A 481 4.85 -36.83 15.03
N TYR A 482 4.60 -36.69 13.73
CA TYR A 482 3.67 -35.70 13.14
C TYR A 482 3.03 -36.26 11.87
N LEU A 483 2.02 -35.56 11.32
CA LEU A 483 1.46 -35.86 10.00
C LEU A 483 2.04 -34.91 8.95
N ASP A 484 2.41 -35.44 7.78
CA ASP A 484 2.85 -34.64 6.65
C ASP A 484 1.68 -34.03 5.85
N ALA A 485 1.98 -33.34 4.74
CA ALA A 485 0.98 -32.71 3.88
C ALA A 485 0.07 -33.71 3.13
N ALA A 486 0.43 -34.99 3.06
CA ALA A 486 -0.42 -36.06 2.54
C ALA A 486 -1.26 -36.74 3.63
N GLY A 487 -1.01 -36.43 4.90
CA GLY A 487 -1.61 -37.08 6.07
C GLY A 487 -0.93 -38.39 6.47
N GLU A 488 0.27 -38.68 5.96
CA GLU A 488 1.08 -39.84 6.37
C GLU A 488 1.85 -39.54 7.66
N THR A 489 1.96 -40.52 8.57
CA THR A 489 2.67 -40.35 9.84
C THR A 489 4.18 -40.42 9.64
N VAL A 490 4.86 -39.30 9.87
CA VAL A 490 6.32 -39.22 9.91
C VAL A 490 6.79 -39.37 11.35
N THR A 491 7.80 -40.23 11.56
CA THR A 491 8.40 -40.51 12.87
C THR A 491 9.91 -40.34 12.83
N GLY A 492 10.51 -39.88 13.93
CA GLY A 492 11.96 -39.87 14.10
C GLY A 492 12.35 -39.80 15.58
N THR A 493 13.66 -39.77 15.84
CA THR A 493 14.22 -39.76 17.21
C THR A 493 15.30 -38.69 17.32
N LEU A 494 15.31 -37.94 18.42
CA LEU A 494 16.46 -37.12 18.84
C LEU A 494 17.24 -37.85 19.95
N SER A 495 18.57 -37.78 19.87
CA SER A 495 19.48 -38.33 20.87
C SER A 495 19.97 -37.20 21.77
N LEU A 496 19.33 -37.01 22.93
CA LEU A 496 19.57 -35.88 23.83
C LEU A 496 20.66 -36.22 24.86
N PRO A 497 21.79 -35.50 24.91
CA PRO A 497 22.86 -35.76 25.89
C PRO A 497 22.50 -35.27 27.30
N ALA A 498 23.04 -35.94 28.31
CA ALA A 498 22.86 -35.63 29.73
C ALA A 498 23.39 -34.24 30.14
N ASP A 499 24.34 -33.67 29.38
CA ASP A 499 24.86 -32.32 29.60
C ASP A 499 23.83 -31.19 29.36
N GLY A 500 22.65 -31.51 28.85
CA GLY A 500 21.55 -30.57 28.61
C GLY A 500 21.73 -29.69 27.37
N SER A 501 22.70 -29.98 26.51
CA SER A 501 22.87 -29.27 25.24
C SER A 501 21.69 -29.51 24.29
N VAL A 502 21.35 -28.46 23.52
CA VAL A 502 20.13 -28.41 22.69
C VAL A 502 20.37 -29.09 21.33
N VAL A 503 19.54 -30.08 21.01
CA VAL A 503 19.57 -30.85 19.76
C VAL A 503 18.42 -30.43 18.86
N ALA A 504 18.73 -29.89 17.67
CA ALA A 504 17.73 -29.47 16.70
C ALA A 504 17.01 -30.67 16.06
N GLY A 505 15.67 -30.60 15.97
CA GLY A 505 14.87 -31.45 15.10
C GLY A 505 14.74 -30.87 13.68
N PRO A 506 13.75 -31.31 12.89
CA PRO A 506 13.35 -30.63 11.65
C PRO A 506 13.08 -29.12 11.86
N GLN A 507 13.61 -28.30 10.94
CA GLN A 507 13.49 -26.83 10.94
C GLN A 507 12.76 -26.29 9.70
N SER A 508 11.96 -27.14 9.06
CA SER A 508 11.23 -26.80 7.83
C SER A 508 9.89 -27.53 7.78
N LEU A 509 9.22 -27.60 8.93
CA LEU A 509 7.87 -28.15 9.04
C LEU A 509 6.84 -27.05 8.76
N PRO A 510 5.76 -27.31 8.01
CA PRO A 510 4.70 -26.33 7.78
C PRO A 510 4.13 -25.77 9.09
N VAL A 511 3.76 -24.49 9.07
CA VAL A 511 3.02 -23.86 10.18
C VAL A 511 1.70 -24.61 10.42
N GLY A 512 1.39 -24.86 11.69
CA GLY A 512 0.23 -25.64 12.10
C GLY A 512 0.47 -27.16 12.16
N THR A 513 1.62 -27.68 11.71
CA THR A 513 2.00 -29.08 11.98
C THR A 513 2.06 -29.31 13.49
N VAL A 514 1.34 -30.31 13.99
CA VAL A 514 1.41 -30.74 15.39
C VAL A 514 2.40 -31.89 15.50
N VAL A 515 3.48 -31.67 16.25
CA VAL A 515 4.47 -32.68 16.60
C VAL A 515 4.19 -33.15 18.03
N THR A 516 4.17 -34.47 18.23
CA THR A 516 4.05 -35.12 19.54
C THR A 516 5.38 -35.77 19.93
N PHE A 517 5.65 -35.87 21.23
CA PHE A 517 6.94 -36.31 21.76
C PHE A 517 6.79 -37.42 22.81
N THR A 518 7.73 -38.36 22.86
CA THR A 518 7.77 -39.41 23.88
C THR A 518 9.21 -39.84 24.12
N GLU A 519 9.67 -39.83 25.37
CA GLU A 519 10.95 -40.46 25.70
C GLU A 519 10.79 -41.98 25.81
N VAL A 520 11.73 -42.70 25.21
CA VAL A 520 11.74 -44.17 25.14
C VAL A 520 13.11 -44.72 25.49
N ASN A 521 13.18 -46.02 25.81
CA ASN A 521 14.44 -46.77 25.91
C ASN A 521 15.49 -46.12 26.83
N LEU A 522 15.12 -45.89 28.09
CA LEU A 522 16.01 -45.31 29.10
C LEU A 522 17.32 -46.11 29.23
N PRO A 523 18.49 -45.44 29.27
CA PRO A 523 19.78 -46.11 29.36
C PRO A 523 19.98 -46.74 30.74
N THR A 524 20.48 -47.98 30.80
CA THR A 524 20.96 -48.58 32.05
C THR A 524 22.23 -47.85 32.50
N VAL A 525 22.25 -47.39 33.76
CA VAL A 525 23.38 -46.74 34.41
C VAL A 525 23.55 -47.37 35.79
N ASP A 526 24.75 -47.82 36.13
CA ASP A 526 25.01 -48.55 37.38
C ASP A 526 24.67 -47.68 38.60
N GLY A 527 23.86 -48.21 39.52
CA GLY A 527 23.41 -47.53 40.74
C GLY A 527 22.26 -46.51 40.56
N VAL A 528 21.72 -46.36 39.35
CA VAL A 528 20.60 -45.44 39.05
C VAL A 528 19.31 -46.21 38.80
N GLU A 529 18.29 -45.98 39.63
CA GLU A 529 16.90 -46.34 39.30
C GLU A 529 16.18 -45.13 38.71
N TRP A 530 15.72 -45.23 37.46
CA TRP A 530 15.02 -44.14 36.77
C TRP A 530 13.55 -44.01 37.18
N GLY A 531 13.16 -42.83 37.66
CA GLY A 531 11.75 -42.44 37.77
C GLY A 531 11.10 -42.17 36.41
N THR A 532 9.76 -42.08 36.40
CA THR A 532 8.97 -41.83 35.17
C THR A 532 9.42 -40.55 34.45
N PRO A 533 9.78 -40.62 33.15
CA PRO A 533 10.13 -39.45 32.35
C PRO A 533 9.03 -38.39 32.27
N VAL A 534 9.43 -37.12 32.21
CA VAL A 534 8.54 -35.97 32.02
C VAL A 534 8.99 -35.17 30.80
N VAL A 535 8.19 -35.23 29.73
CA VAL A 535 8.36 -34.42 28.51
C VAL A 535 7.52 -33.15 28.64
N SER A 536 8.12 -31.98 28.39
CA SER A 536 7.43 -30.68 28.54
C SER A 536 7.86 -29.66 27.47
N PRO A 537 6.93 -29.20 26.60
CA PRO A 537 5.59 -29.73 26.41
C PRO A 537 5.62 -31.14 25.77
N ASP A 538 4.56 -31.92 25.95
CA ASP A 538 4.38 -33.24 25.31
C ASP A 538 4.11 -33.14 23.79
N SER A 539 3.76 -31.94 23.33
CA SER A 539 3.39 -31.63 21.96
C SER A 539 3.68 -30.16 21.63
N VAL A 540 4.00 -29.89 20.36
CA VAL A 540 4.28 -28.55 19.81
C VAL A 540 3.48 -28.37 18.53
N THR A 541 2.78 -27.24 18.40
CA THR A 541 2.26 -26.77 17.12
C THR A 541 3.29 -25.81 16.51
N ILE A 542 3.76 -26.09 15.30
CA ILE A 542 4.80 -25.31 14.63
C ILE A 542 4.28 -23.90 14.28
N ALA A 543 5.03 -22.87 14.70
CA ALA A 543 4.78 -21.47 14.42
C ALA A 543 5.75 -20.92 13.35
N GLU A 544 5.43 -19.78 12.76
CA GLU A 544 6.17 -19.20 11.62
C GLU A 544 7.55 -18.68 12.06
N GLY A 545 8.62 -19.22 11.45
CA GLY A 545 10.00 -18.78 11.71
C GLY A 545 10.56 -19.11 13.10
N GLU A 546 9.79 -19.79 13.95
CA GLU A 546 10.18 -20.13 15.33
C GLU A 546 10.68 -21.58 15.47
N THR A 547 11.62 -21.78 16.40
CA THR A 547 12.06 -23.11 16.85
C THR A 547 11.66 -23.30 18.31
N THR A 548 10.61 -24.08 18.59
CA THR A 548 10.16 -24.34 19.96
C THR A 548 11.05 -25.38 20.65
N GLN A 549 11.50 -25.10 21.88
CA GLN A 549 12.29 -26.05 22.66
C GLN A 549 11.40 -26.95 23.53
N VAL A 550 11.62 -28.25 23.44
CA VAL A 550 11.06 -29.30 24.31
C VAL A 550 12.11 -29.68 25.35
N THR A 551 11.71 -29.70 26.62
CA THR A 551 12.55 -30.13 27.75
C THR A 551 12.15 -31.52 28.19
N VAL A 552 13.14 -32.38 28.43
CA VAL A 552 12.92 -33.79 28.74
C VAL A 552 13.61 -34.13 30.07
N THR A 553 12.85 -34.32 31.13
CA THR A 553 13.35 -34.45 32.50
C THR A 553 13.23 -35.88 33.02
N ASN A 554 14.34 -36.47 33.49
CA ASN A 554 14.33 -37.73 34.25
C ASN A 554 14.79 -37.52 35.69
N THR A 555 14.23 -38.30 36.61
CA THR A 555 14.75 -38.42 37.98
C THR A 555 15.61 -39.68 38.08
N ALA A 556 16.89 -39.50 38.40
CA ALA A 556 17.84 -40.54 38.76
C ALA A 556 17.84 -40.73 40.29
N ASN A 557 17.25 -41.83 40.76
CA ASN A 557 17.22 -42.17 42.18
C ASN A 557 18.35 -43.18 42.49
N GLU A 558 18.81 -43.25 43.74
CA GLU A 558 19.76 -44.30 44.16
C GLU A 558 19.08 -45.69 44.16
N SER A 559 19.72 -46.68 43.51
CA SER A 559 19.26 -48.07 43.56
C SER A 559 19.40 -48.67 44.97
N ALA A 560 18.36 -49.35 45.46
CA ALA A 560 18.38 -50.00 46.77
C ALA A 560 19.40 -51.18 46.82
N PRO A 561 20.09 -51.39 47.97
CA PRO A 561 21.08 -52.46 48.10
C PRO A 561 20.43 -53.86 48.14
N GLU A 562 20.93 -54.76 47.31
CA GLU A 562 20.52 -56.18 47.26
C GLU A 562 20.89 -56.91 48.57
N VAL A 563 19.96 -57.73 49.10
CA VAL A 563 20.15 -58.48 50.37
C VAL A 563 19.57 -59.89 50.33
N GLY A 564 20.05 -60.76 51.23
CA GLY A 564 19.55 -62.12 51.46
C GLY A 564 19.83 -62.62 52.89
N GLY A 565 19.74 -63.94 53.12
CA GLY A 565 19.84 -64.53 54.45
C GLY A 565 20.23 -66.01 54.52
N PHE A 566 20.15 -66.59 55.73
CA PHE A 566 20.38 -68.01 55.97
C PHE A 566 19.48 -68.60 57.07
N ALA A 567 19.35 -69.93 57.12
CA ALA A 567 18.66 -70.66 58.18
C ALA A 567 19.38 -71.98 58.53
N GLY A 568 19.48 -72.31 59.82
CA GLY A 568 20.08 -73.54 60.33
C GLY A 568 19.02 -74.60 60.68
N ALA A 569 19.32 -75.88 60.47
CA ALA A 569 18.47 -77.01 60.86
C ALA A 569 19.32 -78.16 61.42
N LYS A 570 18.77 -78.95 62.36
CA LYS A 570 19.48 -80.11 62.94
C LYS A 570 19.21 -81.40 62.15
N ALA A 571 20.20 -82.28 62.10
CA ALA A 571 20.03 -83.69 61.76
C ALA A 571 20.67 -84.58 62.83
N LEU A 572 20.10 -85.77 63.04
CA LEU A 572 20.60 -86.80 63.93
C LEU A 572 20.73 -88.11 63.13
N ASP A 573 21.80 -88.86 63.39
CA ASP A 573 22.16 -90.12 62.73
C ASP A 573 22.70 -91.13 63.75
N GLY A 574 22.89 -92.39 63.37
CA GLY A 574 23.42 -93.45 64.23
C GLY A 574 22.39 -94.17 65.10
N ASP A 575 22.81 -95.25 65.77
CA ASP A 575 21.92 -96.16 66.50
C ASP A 575 21.46 -95.64 67.87
N GLY A 576 22.06 -94.55 68.35
CA GLY A 576 21.60 -93.80 69.53
C GLY A 576 20.60 -92.69 69.22
N ALA A 577 20.27 -92.41 67.95
CA ALA A 577 19.46 -91.24 67.58
C ALA A 577 18.04 -91.26 68.20
N ASP A 578 17.38 -92.43 68.22
CA ASP A 578 16.06 -92.62 68.84
C ASP A 578 16.05 -92.43 70.37
N ALA A 579 17.23 -92.42 71.02
CA ALA A 579 17.36 -92.16 72.46
C ALA A 579 17.46 -90.65 72.79
N VAL A 580 17.64 -89.78 71.79
CA VAL A 580 17.73 -88.32 71.99
C VAL A 580 16.33 -87.74 72.25
N PRO A 581 16.07 -87.12 73.42
CA PRO A 581 14.76 -86.54 73.70
C PRO A 581 14.38 -85.47 72.68
N ALA A 582 13.14 -85.48 72.17
CA ALA A 582 12.69 -84.50 71.16
C ALA A 582 12.76 -83.02 71.61
N GLY A 583 12.83 -82.75 72.91
CA GLY A 583 13.08 -81.42 73.47
C GLY A 583 14.56 -81.02 73.58
N THR A 584 15.48 -81.84 73.04
CA THR A 584 16.92 -81.52 72.99
C THR A 584 17.16 -80.41 71.97
N VAL A 585 18.06 -79.50 72.31
CA VAL A 585 18.49 -78.42 71.43
C VAL A 585 20.01 -78.42 71.30
N PHE A 586 20.48 -77.94 70.16
CA PHE A 586 21.89 -77.79 69.82
C PHE A 586 22.15 -76.34 69.42
N THR A 587 23.40 -75.89 69.47
CA THR A 587 23.73 -74.49 69.17
C THR A 587 24.64 -74.43 67.94
N LEU A 588 24.17 -73.72 66.90
CA LEU A 588 24.95 -73.38 65.71
C LEU A 588 25.44 -71.94 65.84
N ASP A 589 26.72 -71.77 66.13
CA ASP A 589 27.38 -70.47 66.09
C ASP A 589 27.63 -70.04 64.64
N TYR A 590 27.53 -68.75 64.36
CA TYR A 590 27.80 -68.15 63.06
C TYR A 590 28.67 -66.89 63.15
N SER A 591 29.43 -66.60 62.09
CA SER A 591 30.16 -65.32 61.97
C SER A 591 30.28 -64.81 60.54
N TYR A 592 30.26 -63.49 60.37
CA TYR A 592 30.41 -62.79 59.08
C TYR A 592 31.01 -61.38 59.29
N PRO A 593 31.64 -60.76 58.26
CA PRO A 593 32.06 -59.36 58.33
C PRO A 593 30.89 -58.40 58.08
N ASP A 594 30.80 -57.32 58.85
CA ASP A 594 29.93 -56.18 58.53
C ASP A 594 30.51 -55.29 57.40
N ALA A 595 29.80 -54.20 57.09
CA ALA A 595 30.17 -53.28 56.01
C ALA A 595 31.51 -52.55 56.22
N ASP A 596 31.95 -52.38 57.48
CA ASP A 596 33.26 -51.82 57.84
C ASP A 596 34.35 -52.92 57.96
N GLY A 597 33.97 -54.18 57.77
CA GLY A 597 34.86 -55.35 57.82
C GLY A 597 35.10 -55.92 59.22
N ALA A 598 34.34 -55.49 60.24
CA ALA A 598 34.44 -56.05 61.58
C ALA A 598 33.63 -57.36 61.70
N THR A 599 34.14 -58.33 62.45
CA THR A 599 33.50 -59.64 62.59
C THR A 599 32.30 -59.58 63.55
N VAL A 600 31.10 -59.75 62.99
CA VAL A 600 29.87 -60.02 63.74
C VAL A 600 29.80 -61.51 64.04
N THR A 601 29.40 -61.85 65.27
CA THR A 601 29.13 -63.23 65.69
C THR A 601 27.73 -63.35 66.30
N GLY A 602 27.16 -64.55 66.25
CA GLY A 602 25.89 -64.89 66.89
C GLY A 602 25.67 -66.40 66.90
N SER A 603 24.51 -66.85 67.37
CA SER A 603 24.19 -68.28 67.41
C SER A 603 22.70 -68.57 67.25
N LEU A 604 22.38 -69.79 66.79
CA LEU A 604 21.03 -70.30 66.58
C LEU A 604 20.80 -71.58 67.42
N THR A 605 19.70 -71.61 68.18
CA THR A 605 19.27 -72.78 68.94
C THR A 605 18.43 -73.70 68.04
N LEU A 606 19.02 -74.80 67.59
CA LEU A 606 18.41 -75.75 66.65
C LEU A 606 17.71 -76.91 67.40
N PRO A 607 16.41 -77.16 67.20
CA PRO A 607 15.71 -78.29 67.81
C PRO A 607 16.10 -79.65 67.21
N ALA A 608 16.07 -80.71 68.02
CA ALA A 608 16.34 -82.07 67.60
C ALA A 608 15.35 -82.64 66.55
N ASP A 609 14.20 -82.01 66.34
CA ASP A 609 13.19 -82.43 65.35
C ASP A 609 13.54 -82.06 63.89
N GLY A 610 14.62 -81.30 63.68
CA GLY A 610 15.10 -80.88 62.36
C GLY A 610 14.33 -79.71 61.75
N SER A 611 13.48 -79.02 62.52
CA SER A 611 12.91 -77.75 62.10
C SER A 611 14.00 -76.68 61.85
N ALA A 612 13.77 -75.84 60.84
CA ALA A 612 14.72 -74.81 60.43
C ALA A 612 14.49 -73.50 61.20
N VAL A 613 15.58 -72.89 61.68
CA VAL A 613 15.61 -71.64 62.45
C VAL A 613 16.33 -70.59 61.62
N ALA A 614 15.66 -69.46 61.38
CA ALA A 614 16.21 -68.36 60.58
C ALA A 614 17.29 -67.58 61.35
N GLY A 615 18.40 -67.29 60.66
CA GLY A 615 19.35 -66.24 61.06
C GLY A 615 18.97 -64.87 60.51
N PRO A 616 19.90 -63.91 60.43
CA PRO A 616 19.72 -62.67 59.69
C PRO A 616 19.22 -62.87 58.25
N GLN A 617 18.25 -62.06 57.82
CA GLN A 617 17.60 -62.09 56.49
C GLN A 617 17.77 -60.78 55.70
N SER A 618 18.77 -59.98 56.06
CA SER A 618 19.04 -58.68 55.42
C SER A 618 20.54 -58.40 55.40
N LEU A 619 21.32 -59.42 55.03
CA LEU A 619 22.76 -59.32 54.80
C LEU A 619 22.99 -58.92 53.34
N PRO A 620 23.95 -58.02 53.04
CA PRO A 620 24.29 -57.68 51.66
C PRO A 620 24.66 -58.90 50.81
N VAL A 621 24.31 -58.87 49.52
CA VAL A 621 24.75 -59.89 48.56
C VAL A 621 26.28 -59.94 48.53
N GLY A 622 26.82 -61.16 48.53
CA GLY A 622 28.27 -61.41 48.62
C GLY A 622 28.83 -61.50 50.04
N THR A 623 28.06 -61.19 51.11
CA THR A 623 28.49 -61.46 52.49
C THR A 623 28.74 -62.96 52.67
N VAL A 624 29.92 -63.33 53.20
CA VAL A 624 30.26 -64.73 53.52
C VAL A 624 30.02 -64.97 55.00
N VAL A 625 29.09 -65.88 55.31
CA VAL A 625 28.80 -66.38 56.64
C VAL A 625 29.49 -67.73 56.84
N THR A 626 30.09 -67.94 58.01
CA THR A 626 30.74 -69.19 58.43
C THR A 626 30.03 -69.77 59.64
N PHE A 627 30.07 -71.09 59.80
CA PHE A 627 29.25 -71.83 60.77
C PHE A 627 30.05 -72.87 61.56
N ALA A 628 29.73 -73.03 62.85
CA ALA A 628 30.27 -74.08 63.71
C ALA A 628 29.21 -74.56 64.71
N GLU A 629 29.13 -75.87 64.97
CA GLU A 629 28.35 -76.36 66.11
C GLU A 629 29.17 -76.18 67.40
N ALA A 630 28.53 -75.68 68.45
CA ALA A 630 29.12 -75.50 69.77
C ALA A 630 29.12 -76.82 70.59
N ASP A 631 29.37 -76.72 71.90
CA ASP A 631 29.41 -77.89 72.80
C ASP A 631 28.12 -78.71 72.75
N LEU A 632 28.27 -80.04 72.62
CA LEU A 632 27.14 -80.97 72.49
C LEU A 632 26.46 -81.25 73.85
N PRO A 633 25.12 -81.35 73.89
CA PRO A 633 24.40 -81.66 75.13
C PRO A 633 24.65 -83.10 75.58
N ALA A 634 24.90 -83.31 76.87
CA ALA A 634 24.98 -84.65 77.45
C ALA A 634 23.59 -85.31 77.46
N VAL A 635 23.50 -86.52 76.92
CA VAL A 635 22.27 -87.34 76.85
C VAL A 635 22.58 -88.73 77.40
N ASP A 636 21.83 -89.18 78.41
CA ASP A 636 22.04 -90.48 79.04
C ASP A 636 21.90 -91.63 78.03
N GLY A 637 22.92 -92.49 77.95
CA GLY A 637 22.95 -93.63 77.03
C GLY A 637 23.44 -93.32 75.61
N VAL A 638 23.79 -92.07 75.30
CA VAL A 638 24.31 -91.65 73.98
C VAL A 638 25.76 -91.19 74.09
N GLU A 639 26.63 -91.74 73.23
CA GLU A 639 27.97 -91.20 72.94
C GLU A 639 27.95 -90.50 71.57
N TRP A 640 28.35 -89.22 71.53
CA TRP A 640 28.33 -88.42 70.30
C TRP A 640 29.61 -88.59 69.47
N GLY A 641 29.43 -88.75 68.16
CA GLY A 641 30.50 -88.56 67.17
C GLY A 641 30.80 -87.08 66.90
N THR A 642 31.81 -86.82 66.07
CA THR A 642 32.16 -85.45 65.65
C THR A 642 30.99 -84.79 64.90
N PRO A 643 30.61 -83.54 65.23
CA PRO A 643 29.57 -82.82 64.51
C PRO A 643 29.98 -82.50 63.06
N VAL A 644 29.01 -82.52 62.14
CA VAL A 644 29.20 -82.20 60.72
C VAL A 644 28.23 -81.09 60.32
N VAL A 645 28.76 -79.87 60.16
CA VAL A 645 28.04 -78.72 59.60
C VAL A 645 28.16 -78.75 58.07
N SER A 646 27.05 -78.60 57.35
CA SER A 646 27.03 -78.66 55.88
C SER A 646 25.99 -77.70 55.27
N PRO A 647 26.41 -76.73 54.43
CA PRO A 647 27.80 -76.31 54.23
C PRO A 647 28.38 -75.65 55.50
N ASP A 648 29.71 -75.64 55.63
CA ASP A 648 30.42 -74.93 56.71
C ASP A 648 30.43 -73.39 56.54
N SER A 649 30.06 -72.93 55.34
CA SER A 649 30.01 -71.53 54.96
C SER A 649 29.01 -71.28 53.82
N VAL A 650 28.47 -70.07 53.76
CA VAL A 650 27.49 -69.60 52.77
C VAL A 650 27.90 -68.22 52.28
N THR A 651 27.87 -67.99 50.96
CA THR A 651 27.81 -66.64 50.40
C THR A 651 26.35 -66.26 50.20
N ILE A 652 25.94 -65.09 50.71
CA ILE A 652 24.57 -64.59 50.57
C ILE A 652 24.29 -64.19 49.11
N ALA A 653 23.16 -64.65 48.58
CA ALA A 653 22.64 -64.33 47.24
C ALA A 653 21.38 -63.45 47.34
N GLU A 654 21.02 -62.78 46.25
CA GLU A 654 19.88 -61.86 46.19
C GLU A 654 18.56 -62.57 46.51
N GLY A 655 17.84 -62.11 47.53
CA GLY A 655 16.50 -62.60 47.89
C GLY A 655 16.43 -64.04 48.42
N GLU A 656 17.54 -64.78 48.49
CA GLU A 656 17.58 -66.17 48.91
C GLU A 656 17.87 -66.33 50.42
N THR A 657 17.23 -67.33 51.04
CA THR A 657 17.58 -67.84 52.38
C THR A 657 18.31 -69.18 52.24
N ALA A 658 19.63 -69.18 52.35
CA ALA A 658 20.44 -70.39 52.25
C ALA A 658 20.24 -71.34 53.45
N GLN A 659 20.18 -72.65 53.23
CA GLN A 659 19.99 -73.64 54.29
C GLN A 659 21.31 -74.29 54.72
N VAL A 660 21.54 -74.35 56.05
CA VAL A 660 22.66 -75.03 56.70
C VAL A 660 22.12 -76.19 57.54
N THR A 661 22.65 -77.39 57.33
CA THR A 661 22.27 -78.58 58.11
C THR A 661 23.40 -79.01 59.03
N VAL A 662 23.06 -79.29 60.29
CA VAL A 662 24.02 -79.55 61.36
C VAL A 662 23.80 -80.98 61.88
N THR A 663 24.68 -81.91 61.55
CA THR A 663 24.46 -83.36 61.73
C THR A 663 25.30 -83.95 62.86
N ASN A 664 24.66 -84.62 63.83
CA ASN A 664 25.36 -85.40 64.88
C ASN A 664 25.04 -86.89 64.78
N THR A 665 26.08 -87.73 64.81
CA THR A 665 25.92 -89.18 64.98
C THR A 665 25.86 -89.52 66.46
N ALA A 666 24.74 -90.07 66.91
CA ALA A 666 24.52 -90.64 68.24
C ALA A 666 24.81 -92.15 68.23
N THR A 667 25.65 -92.63 69.14
CA THR A 667 25.94 -94.06 69.32
C THR A 667 25.35 -94.57 70.63
N ALA A 668 24.67 -95.71 70.61
CA ALA A 668 24.03 -96.28 71.80
C ALA A 668 25.04 -96.97 72.75
N VAL A 669 25.08 -96.54 74.01
CA VAL A 669 25.96 -97.11 75.05
C VAL A 669 25.25 -98.28 75.77
N PRO A 670 25.78 -99.52 75.76
CA PRO A 670 25.08 -100.68 76.32
C PRO A 670 25.06 -100.71 77.85
N GLU A 671 23.88 -100.92 78.43
CA GLU A 671 23.65 -100.99 79.88
C GLU A 671 24.35 -102.20 80.54
N PRO A 672 25.03 -102.04 81.69
CA PRO A 672 25.76 -103.13 82.34
C PRO A 672 24.85 -104.15 83.06
N THR A 673 24.96 -105.42 82.66
CA THR A 673 24.12 -106.53 83.19
C THR A 673 24.19 -106.67 84.72
N PRO A 674 23.04 -106.68 85.44
CA PRO A 674 23.02 -106.67 86.90
C PRO A 674 23.40 -108.01 87.56
N THR A 675 24.07 -107.93 88.72
CA THR A 675 24.45 -109.05 89.60
C THR A 675 23.47 -109.14 90.79
N PRO A 676 23.02 -110.35 91.22
CA PRO A 676 21.91 -110.49 92.17
C PRO A 676 22.20 -110.08 93.63
N THR A 677 21.17 -109.53 94.28
CA THR A 677 21.23 -108.82 95.58
C THR A 677 20.99 -109.73 96.81
N PRO A 678 21.70 -109.55 97.93
CA PRO A 678 21.32 -110.08 99.24
C PRO A 678 20.18 -109.26 99.89
N THR A 679 19.53 -109.78 100.94
CA THR A 679 18.18 -109.34 101.35
C THR A 679 18.05 -108.86 102.82
N GLN A 680 17.09 -107.94 103.06
CA GLN A 680 16.61 -107.40 104.35
C GLN A 680 17.51 -106.31 105.00
N GLU A 681 17.03 -105.40 105.87
CA GLU A 681 15.87 -105.38 106.79
C GLU A 681 15.30 -103.93 106.97
N PRO A 682 14.01 -103.68 107.35
CA PRO A 682 13.38 -102.34 107.28
C PRO A 682 13.30 -101.53 108.61
N THR A 683 12.76 -100.29 108.55
CA THR A 683 12.31 -99.39 109.68
C THR A 683 13.40 -98.41 110.21
N PRO A 684 13.12 -97.16 110.73
CA PRO A 684 11.87 -96.40 110.96
C PRO A 684 11.78 -94.99 110.27
N THR A 685 10.78 -94.20 110.70
CA THR A 685 10.37 -92.83 110.26
C THR A 685 10.99 -91.70 111.18
N PRO A 686 10.54 -90.40 111.23
CA PRO A 686 11.30 -89.22 110.75
C PRO A 686 11.64 -88.11 111.81
N THR A 687 12.03 -86.89 111.35
CA THR A 687 11.74 -85.54 111.95
C THR A 687 12.63 -85.04 113.13
N PRO A 688 12.97 -83.72 113.29
CA PRO A 688 13.12 -82.57 112.35
C PRO A 688 14.29 -81.57 112.69
N THR A 689 14.24 -80.32 112.15
CA THR A 689 14.91 -79.04 112.56
C THR A 689 16.44 -78.89 112.36
N GLY A 690 16.97 -77.71 111.97
CA GLY A 690 16.31 -76.43 111.62
C GLY A 690 17.25 -75.28 111.18
N GLU A 691 16.66 -74.10 110.97
CA GLU A 691 17.18 -72.72 110.71
C GLU A 691 18.54 -72.30 111.34
N PRO A 692 19.22 -71.21 110.85
CA PRO A 692 18.63 -69.94 110.35
C PRO A 692 19.26 -69.22 109.11
N ASP A 693 18.42 -68.44 108.41
CA ASP A 693 18.34 -66.94 108.31
C ASP A 693 19.64 -66.07 108.39
N PRO A 694 19.71 -64.79 107.87
CA PRO A 694 18.63 -63.95 107.29
C PRO A 694 18.96 -63.01 106.07
N THR A 695 17.91 -62.35 105.53
CA THR A 695 17.82 -61.05 104.78
C THR A 695 18.70 -60.76 103.51
N GLU A 696 18.38 -59.82 102.60
CA GLU A 696 17.42 -58.67 102.56
C GLU A 696 16.56 -58.61 101.25
N THR A 697 15.46 -57.82 101.29
CA THR A 697 14.62 -57.33 100.16
C THR A 697 14.99 -55.85 99.82
N PRO A 698 14.25 -54.95 99.09
CA PRO A 698 12.86 -54.90 98.54
C PRO A 698 12.78 -55.00 97.00
N THR A 699 11.66 -55.24 96.29
CA THR A 699 10.23 -54.81 96.35
C THR A 699 9.94 -53.39 95.81
N ASP A 700 9.18 -53.28 94.71
CA ASP A 700 7.86 -52.61 94.63
C ASP A 700 7.27 -52.65 93.19
N ASP A 701 5.93 -52.60 93.10
CA ASP A 701 5.09 -52.61 91.88
C ASP A 701 3.82 -51.76 92.15
N PRO A 702 3.25 -51.05 91.14
CA PRO A 702 1.81 -51.21 90.93
C PRO A 702 1.25 -51.03 89.48
N GLU A 703 0.26 -51.88 89.15
CA GLU A 703 -0.88 -51.68 88.23
C GLU A 703 -1.75 -50.41 88.54
N PRO A 704 -2.83 -50.07 87.79
CA PRO A 704 -3.07 -50.04 86.32
C PRO A 704 -3.79 -48.71 85.91
N THR A 705 -4.52 -48.65 84.77
CA THR A 705 -5.82 -47.93 84.50
C THR A 705 -5.95 -47.39 83.04
N ALA A 706 -7.17 -47.07 82.57
CA ALA A 706 -7.56 -46.86 81.18
C ALA A 706 -8.14 -45.44 80.83
N THR A 707 -8.58 -45.30 79.56
CA THR A 707 -9.41 -44.28 78.83
C THR A 707 -10.41 -43.43 79.65
N PRO A 708 -10.96 -42.24 79.18
CA PRO A 708 -11.47 -41.96 77.80
C PRO A 708 -11.54 -40.45 77.29
N THR A 709 -12.24 -40.22 76.15
CA THR A 709 -13.21 -39.10 75.86
C THR A 709 -12.87 -37.84 75.00
N ASP A 710 -13.57 -37.75 73.85
CA ASP A 710 -14.29 -36.68 73.09
C ASP A 710 -13.71 -35.27 72.71
N ASP A 711 -13.73 -34.95 71.39
CA ASP A 711 -14.61 -34.02 70.59
C ASP A 711 -15.45 -32.90 71.31
N PRO A 712 -16.06 -31.85 70.65
CA PRO A 712 -16.03 -31.32 69.26
C PRO A 712 -15.87 -29.76 69.10
N GLY A 713 -15.89 -29.26 67.84
CA GLY A 713 -16.38 -27.91 67.45
C GLY A 713 -15.47 -27.08 66.49
N THR A 714 -15.81 -26.84 65.21
CA THR A 714 -16.63 -25.70 64.65
C THR A 714 -16.19 -24.31 65.16
N ASP A 715 -15.84 -23.29 64.34
CA ASP A 715 -16.47 -22.83 63.08
C ASP A 715 -15.50 -21.93 62.21
N LEU A 716 -16.00 -21.36 61.11
CA LEU A 716 -15.39 -20.49 60.08
C LEU A 716 -15.40 -18.96 60.44
N PRO A 717 -14.91 -17.98 59.61
CA PRO A 717 -13.79 -17.93 58.62
C PRO A 717 -12.94 -16.59 58.62
N ASP A 718 -12.03 -16.47 57.64
CA ASP A 718 -11.71 -15.26 56.82
C ASP A 718 -10.64 -14.19 57.23
N THR A 719 -10.06 -13.59 56.17
CA THR A 719 -9.18 -12.40 56.04
C THR A 719 -7.70 -12.49 56.46
N GLY A 720 -6.80 -11.93 55.64
CA GLY A 720 -5.35 -11.92 55.95
C GLY A 720 -4.34 -11.37 54.92
N ALA A 721 -4.74 -10.62 53.88
CA ALA A 721 -3.80 -10.11 52.88
C ALA A 721 -3.05 -8.83 53.35
N GLY A 722 -1.71 -8.84 53.38
CA GLY A 722 -0.93 -7.64 53.75
C GLY A 722 0.61 -7.78 53.63
N PRO A 723 1.36 -6.66 53.50
CA PRO A 723 2.49 -6.64 52.56
C PRO A 723 3.83 -6.07 53.07
N ARG A 724 4.93 -6.31 52.33
CA ARG A 724 6.18 -5.50 52.21
C ARG A 724 7.11 -6.06 51.11
N ALA A 725 8.16 -5.39 50.62
CA ALA A 725 8.33 -4.02 50.08
C ALA A 725 9.84 -3.65 49.97
N ALA A 726 10.38 -3.52 48.74
CA ALA A 726 11.64 -2.81 48.41
C ALA A 726 11.71 -2.65 46.87
N LEU A 727 11.89 -1.51 46.17
CA LEU A 727 12.24 -0.10 46.46
C LEU A 727 13.70 0.32 46.19
N VAL A 728 13.98 0.68 44.92
CA VAL A 728 15.04 1.57 44.37
C VAL A 728 14.45 2.06 43.02
N VAL A 729 14.15 3.33 42.66
CA VAL A 729 14.76 4.69 42.83
C VAL A 729 15.98 4.88 41.92
N ALA A 730 16.04 5.78 40.93
CA ALA A 730 15.56 7.18 40.86
C ALA A 730 15.23 7.58 39.38
N ALA A 731 14.34 8.56 39.07
CA ALA A 731 14.57 10.03 38.98
C ALA A 731 15.36 10.50 37.73
N LEU A 732 15.18 11.69 37.11
CA LEU A 732 14.27 12.86 37.25
C LEU A 732 14.53 13.78 36.00
N VAL A 733 13.69 14.68 35.45
CA VAL A 733 12.22 14.96 35.45
C VAL A 733 11.92 16.24 34.58
N LEU A 734 10.64 16.55 34.28
CA LEU A 734 10.09 17.89 33.86
C LEU A 734 10.44 18.42 32.43
N LEU A 735 9.66 19.31 31.78
CA LEU A 735 8.38 19.98 32.10
C LEU A 735 7.57 20.34 30.82
N ALA A 736 6.24 20.42 30.92
CA ALA A 736 5.34 21.05 29.94
C ALA A 736 4.87 22.44 30.41
N GLY A 737 4.46 23.36 29.52
CA GLY A 737 4.36 24.79 29.90
C GLY A 737 3.43 25.77 29.18
N GLY A 738 2.51 25.36 28.29
CA GLY A 738 1.39 26.20 27.81
C GLY A 738 1.72 27.41 26.90
N GLY A 739 0.67 28.04 26.36
CA GLY A 739 0.75 29.22 25.48
C GLY A 739 -0.54 29.44 24.68
N ALA A 740 -1.30 30.49 25.00
CA ALA A 740 -2.62 30.76 24.40
C ALA A 740 -2.56 31.40 22.99
N ALA A 741 -3.69 31.35 22.29
CA ALA A 741 -3.85 31.89 20.93
C ALA A 741 -3.66 33.42 20.83
N LEU A 742 -3.32 33.89 19.62
CA LEU A 742 -3.46 35.30 19.24
C LEU A 742 -3.99 35.44 17.81
N VAL A 743 -5.07 36.21 17.66
CA VAL A 743 -5.60 36.68 16.36
C VAL A 743 -4.90 37.99 15.99
N THR A 744 -4.43 38.14 14.75
CA THR A 744 -3.81 39.36 14.24
C THR A 744 -4.56 39.95 13.06
N THR A 745 -5.39 40.96 13.33
CA THR A 745 -6.07 41.77 12.32
C THR A 745 -5.17 42.87 11.73
N ARG A 746 -5.48 43.31 10.51
CA ARG A 746 -4.76 44.36 9.76
C ARG A 746 -4.72 45.71 10.49
N THR A 747 -3.58 46.40 10.45
CA THR A 747 -3.51 47.88 10.29
C THR A 747 -2.20 48.32 9.62
N ARG A 748 -2.26 49.32 8.72
CA ARG A 748 -1.09 50.07 8.19
C ARG A 748 -0.57 51.07 9.24
N PRO A 749 0.70 51.56 9.15
CA PRO A 749 0.85 52.92 8.60
C PRO A 749 2.15 53.22 7.81
N ARG A 750 1.98 54.09 6.80
CA ARG A 750 2.86 55.17 6.30
C ARG A 750 4.36 54.96 6.00
N ARG A 751 4.70 55.36 4.77
CA ARG A 751 5.97 55.89 4.24
C ARG A 751 6.66 56.93 5.16
N PRO A 752 8.00 57.07 5.03
CA PRO A 752 8.59 58.15 4.22
C PRO A 752 8.61 57.89 2.71
#